data_AF-A0AAD5XZM2-F1
#
_entry.id   AF-A0AAD5XZM2-F1
#
_cell.length_a   1.000
_cell.length_b   1.000
_cell.length_c   1.000
_cell.angle_alpha   90.00
_cell.angle_beta   90.00
_cell.angle_gamma   90.00
#
_symmetry.space_group_name_H-M   'P 1'
#
loop_
_entity.id
_entity.type
_entity.pdbx_description
1 polymer ?
#
loop_
_entity_poly.entity_id
_entity_poly.type
_entity_poly.pdbx_seq_one_letter_code
_entity_poly.pdbx_strand_id
1 'polypeptide(L)'
;MLRLNQKASNQMFKRFLATNKTYGKTFDKILIANRGEIACRVIKTAKKMGIKTVAIYSEADSNALHVAMADEAVCVGPAATSLSYLNIPNILSAIKQTGAQAVHPGYGFLSENSVFVEELDKAKVAFIGPAESSMAKMGDKIQSKIIAKNAGVNTIPGYNGVVKDVKHAIEIANEVGYPVMIKASAGGGGKGMRIAYSDKECDEAFRLSSAEFWLPERECSIQRRNQKVIEEAPSPFIDAETRRKMGEQAVALAKNVGYYSAGTCEFLVDKNKDFYFLEMNTRLQVEHPITEYITNLDLVELMIRVAAGQTLSLKQDEVKTPKGWAFESRVYAEDPEKYLPSIGRLSKYEEPKGEGVRCDSGIVEGSEISVYYDPMICKLVTGGENREVALHRMENALDDYVIKGVTHNIPLLRDVISSERFKQGRLTTKFLAEEYPKGFKGRKLSVSDEENLFAVLASVWGRREFNKKTWKAGGGSLTTPGGSTSTIVDQRSEIFMQIGERESVKVVLIKEKDTYRVEIGGKTLSVKSDWLMESALIKATVKDSATGKENSVTAQYLDVLPLGFRVSYFGSKFDISIKTPLQQKLSKHMIPKVKLDLTKFVVSPMPGTVISISVKEGETVAEGTEVAIVEAMKMQNVLRAPREEVIKFSSSSV
;
A
#
# COMPACT_ATOMS: atom_id res chain seq x y z
N MET A 1 14.72 -8.10 -25.36
CA MET A 1 14.32 -8.37 -23.95
C MET A 1 12.93 -7.87 -23.56
N LEU A 2 12.27 -6.96 -24.31
CA LEU A 2 10.91 -6.46 -24.01
C LEU A 2 9.75 -7.48 -24.12
N ARG A 3 9.93 -8.62 -24.82
CA ARG A 3 8.85 -9.61 -25.05
C ARG A 3 8.79 -10.77 -24.02
N LEU A 4 9.83 -10.97 -23.21
CA LEU A 4 9.85 -12.04 -22.18
C LEU A 4 9.23 -11.56 -20.85
N ASN A 5 9.28 -10.25 -20.57
CA ASN A 5 8.78 -9.64 -19.34
C ASN A 5 7.24 -9.60 -19.23
N GLN A 6 6.51 -9.78 -20.33
CA GLN A 6 5.05 -9.90 -20.31
C GLN A 6 4.57 -11.28 -19.85
N LYS A 7 5.39 -12.34 -19.94
CA LYS A 7 4.94 -13.72 -19.66
C LYS A 7 4.82 -14.05 -18.17
N ALA A 8 5.73 -13.58 -17.32
CA ALA A 8 5.71 -13.85 -15.88
C ALA A 8 4.60 -13.06 -15.16
N SER A 9 4.44 -11.77 -15.50
CA SER A 9 3.26 -10.97 -15.12
C SER A 9 1.96 -11.65 -15.56
N ASN A 10 1.91 -12.21 -16.77
CA ASN A 10 0.74 -12.91 -17.29
C ASN A 10 0.40 -14.19 -16.53
N GLN A 11 1.32 -14.85 -15.82
CA GLN A 11 1.05 -16.15 -15.23
C GLN A 11 0.28 -16.06 -13.90
N MET A 12 0.57 -15.04 -13.08
CA MET A 12 -0.29 -14.69 -11.94
C MET A 12 -1.59 -14.02 -12.39
N PHE A 13 -1.54 -13.18 -13.43
CA PHE A 13 -2.72 -12.51 -13.99
C PHE A 13 -3.70 -13.49 -14.68
N LYS A 14 -3.19 -14.59 -15.25
CA LYS A 14 -4.00 -15.68 -15.81
C LYS A 14 -4.74 -16.49 -14.74
N ARG A 15 -4.31 -16.47 -13.47
CA ARG A 15 -5.04 -17.14 -12.37
C ARG A 15 -6.34 -16.41 -12.00
N PHE A 16 -6.41 -15.10 -12.18
CA PHE A 16 -7.63 -14.30 -11.93
C PHE A 16 -8.73 -14.50 -12.98
N LEU A 17 -8.46 -15.20 -14.09
CA LEU A 17 -9.36 -15.33 -15.24
C LEU A 17 -10.21 -16.61 -15.26
N ALA A 18 -10.14 -17.46 -14.24
CA ALA A 18 -10.77 -18.77 -14.27
C ALA A 18 -12.15 -18.82 -13.58
N THR A 19 -13.02 -17.82 -13.79
CA THR A 19 -14.45 -18.14 -13.79
C THR A 19 -14.81 -18.54 -15.21
N ASN A 20 -14.77 -19.85 -15.51
CA ASN A 20 -15.16 -20.47 -16.80
C ASN A 20 -16.66 -20.29 -17.14
N LYS A 21 -17.30 -19.20 -16.69
CA LYS A 21 -18.73 -18.94 -16.88
C LYS A 21 -18.90 -17.72 -17.77
N THR A 22 -19.55 -17.92 -18.91
CA THR A 22 -19.87 -16.87 -19.88
C THR A 22 -21.01 -16.01 -19.34
N TYR A 23 -20.65 -14.89 -18.73
CA TYR A 23 -21.60 -13.84 -18.38
C TYR A 23 -21.87 -12.95 -19.61
N GLY A 24 -23.10 -12.44 -19.73
CA GLY A 24 -23.47 -11.49 -20.78
C GLY A 24 -22.78 -10.12 -20.63
N LYS A 25 -23.00 -9.24 -21.61
CA LYS A 25 -22.51 -7.85 -21.58
C LYS A 25 -23.13 -7.07 -20.40
N THR A 26 -22.33 -6.21 -19.74
CA THR A 26 -22.77 -5.36 -18.62
C THR A 26 -23.03 -3.93 -19.10
N PHE A 27 -22.13 -3.00 -18.79
CA PHE A 27 -22.15 -1.60 -19.22
C PHE A 27 -21.25 -1.39 -20.44
N ASP A 28 -21.50 -0.33 -21.20
CA ASP A 28 -20.62 0.16 -22.26
C ASP A 28 -19.59 1.16 -21.75
N LYS A 29 -19.99 2.01 -20.80
CA LYS A 29 -19.15 3.08 -20.25
C LYS A 29 -19.47 3.32 -18.78
N ILE A 30 -18.44 3.37 -17.95
CA ILE A 30 -18.56 3.71 -16.52
C ILE A 30 -17.65 4.87 -16.15
N LEU A 31 -18.08 5.66 -15.16
CA LEU A 31 -17.29 6.72 -14.55
C LEU A 31 -16.73 6.23 -13.21
N ILE A 32 -15.46 6.55 -12.96
CA ILE A 32 -14.79 6.22 -11.71
C ILE A 32 -14.73 7.50 -10.87
N ALA A 33 -15.56 7.58 -9.83
CA ALA A 33 -15.67 8.75 -8.95
C ALA A 33 -14.63 8.72 -7.82
N ASN A 34 -13.36 8.54 -8.20
CA ASN A 34 -12.23 8.45 -7.28
C ASN A 34 -10.91 8.80 -8.00
N ARG A 35 -9.79 8.74 -7.29
CA ARG A 35 -8.44 9.02 -7.77
C ARG A 35 -7.43 7.95 -7.34
N GLY A 36 -6.16 8.15 -7.70
CA GLY A 36 -5.04 7.37 -7.18
C GLY A 36 -5.16 5.88 -7.51
N GLU A 37 -4.65 5.03 -6.61
CA GLU A 37 -4.50 3.59 -6.88
C GLU A 37 -5.85 2.92 -7.15
N ILE A 38 -6.90 3.30 -6.40
CA ILE A 38 -8.21 2.68 -6.54
C ILE A 38 -8.86 3.02 -7.87
N ALA A 39 -8.66 4.24 -8.39
CA ALA A 39 -9.13 4.57 -9.72
C ALA A 39 -8.42 3.71 -10.78
N CYS A 40 -7.10 3.57 -10.68
CA CYS A 40 -6.32 2.68 -11.54
C CYS A 40 -6.79 1.21 -11.42
N ARG A 41 -7.07 0.72 -10.21
CA ARG A 41 -7.56 -0.63 -9.91
C ARG A 41 -8.90 -0.90 -10.60
N VAL A 42 -9.84 0.05 -10.54
CA VAL A 42 -11.16 -0.09 -11.19
C VAL A 42 -11.04 -0.02 -12.70
N ILE A 43 -10.27 0.95 -13.23
CA ILE A 43 -10.03 1.09 -14.68
C ILE A 43 -9.43 -0.19 -15.26
N LYS A 44 -8.45 -0.81 -14.57
CA LYS A 44 -7.85 -2.08 -15.01
C LYS A 44 -8.90 -3.17 -15.19
N THR A 45 -9.85 -3.32 -14.27
CA THR A 45 -10.90 -4.34 -14.39
C THR A 45 -11.93 -3.99 -15.46
N ALA A 46 -12.39 -2.74 -15.51
CA ALA A 46 -13.33 -2.28 -16.52
C ALA A 46 -12.79 -2.50 -17.95
N LYS A 47 -11.52 -2.17 -18.20
CA LYS A 47 -10.88 -2.41 -19.50
C LYS A 47 -10.77 -3.89 -19.85
N LYS A 48 -10.48 -4.77 -18.88
CA LYS A 48 -10.50 -6.24 -19.10
C LYS A 48 -11.88 -6.74 -19.49
N MET A 49 -12.92 -6.14 -18.92
CA MET A 49 -14.32 -6.46 -19.22
C MET A 49 -14.81 -5.80 -20.53
N GLY A 50 -13.96 -5.03 -21.21
CA GLY A 50 -14.29 -4.34 -22.47
C GLY A 50 -15.21 -3.13 -22.29
N ILE A 51 -15.31 -2.56 -21.09
CA ILE A 51 -16.11 -1.35 -20.82
C ILE A 51 -15.23 -0.11 -20.85
N LYS A 52 -15.72 0.94 -21.51
CA LYS A 52 -15.05 2.24 -21.60
C LYS A 52 -15.03 2.94 -20.24
N THR A 53 -13.95 3.66 -19.98
CA THR A 53 -13.66 4.23 -18.67
C THR A 53 -13.57 5.74 -18.72
N VAL A 54 -14.25 6.41 -17.80
CA VAL A 54 -14.16 7.85 -17.56
C VAL A 54 -13.53 8.10 -16.20
N ALA A 55 -12.41 8.81 -16.16
CA ALA A 55 -11.82 9.31 -14.91
C ALA A 55 -12.32 10.73 -14.60
N ILE A 56 -12.50 11.04 -13.32
CA ILE A 56 -12.58 12.44 -12.87
C ILE A 56 -11.24 12.86 -12.24
N TYR A 57 -10.92 14.14 -12.35
CA TYR A 57 -9.71 14.69 -11.74
C TYR A 57 -9.90 16.11 -11.22
N SER A 58 -9.12 16.47 -10.21
CA SER A 58 -8.93 17.87 -9.82
C SER A 58 -7.81 18.51 -10.66
N GLU A 59 -7.70 19.84 -10.66
CA GLU A 59 -6.58 20.53 -11.33
C GLU A 59 -5.19 19.98 -10.95
N ALA A 60 -5.00 19.63 -9.67
CA ALA A 60 -3.75 19.05 -9.17
C ALA A 60 -3.47 17.63 -9.68
N ASP A 61 -4.52 16.87 -10.02
CA ASP A 61 -4.43 15.51 -10.55
C ASP A 61 -4.43 15.43 -12.08
N SER A 62 -4.30 16.56 -12.78
CA SER A 62 -4.28 16.61 -14.26
C SER A 62 -3.25 15.67 -14.91
N ASN A 63 -2.13 15.42 -14.22
CA ASN A 63 -1.07 14.50 -14.66
C ASN A 63 -1.06 13.15 -13.90
N ALA A 64 -2.12 12.83 -13.15
CA ALA A 64 -2.18 11.61 -12.37
C ALA A 64 -2.33 10.35 -13.26
N LEU A 65 -1.85 9.21 -12.77
CA LEU A 65 -1.83 7.96 -13.54
C LEU A 65 -3.23 7.51 -13.97
N HIS A 66 -4.23 7.66 -13.12
CA HIS A 66 -5.60 7.23 -13.44
C HIS A 66 -6.22 8.05 -14.58
N VAL A 67 -5.83 9.32 -14.73
CA VAL A 67 -6.24 10.19 -15.85
C VAL A 67 -5.66 9.66 -17.16
N ALA A 68 -4.36 9.36 -17.17
CA ALA A 68 -3.70 8.79 -18.34
C ALA A 68 -4.18 7.37 -18.69
N MET A 69 -4.69 6.62 -17.70
CA MET A 69 -5.19 5.26 -17.90
C MET A 69 -6.61 5.20 -18.45
N ALA A 70 -7.46 6.19 -18.20
CA ALA A 70 -8.86 6.19 -18.63
C ALA A 70 -8.99 6.46 -20.15
N ASP A 71 -10.15 6.15 -20.72
CA ASP A 71 -10.43 6.44 -22.14
C ASP A 71 -10.89 7.89 -22.33
N GLU A 72 -11.54 8.46 -21.32
CA GLU A 72 -11.95 9.86 -21.22
C GLU A 72 -11.64 10.39 -19.81
N ALA A 73 -11.40 11.69 -19.67
CA ALA A 73 -11.21 12.31 -18.37
C ALA A 73 -11.85 13.69 -18.28
N VAL A 74 -12.46 14.02 -17.13
CA VAL A 74 -13.13 15.31 -16.90
C VAL A 74 -12.60 15.97 -15.63
N CYS A 75 -12.22 17.24 -15.73
CA CYS A 75 -11.85 18.04 -14.56
C CYS A 75 -13.11 18.41 -13.79
N VAL A 76 -13.15 18.12 -12.49
CA VAL A 76 -14.32 18.35 -11.61
C VAL A 76 -14.08 19.44 -10.57
N GLY A 77 -12.96 20.16 -10.63
CA GLY A 77 -12.71 21.33 -9.77
C GLY A 77 -11.24 21.49 -9.35
N PRO A 78 -10.98 22.43 -8.42
CA PRO A 78 -9.64 22.72 -7.92
C PRO A 78 -9.14 21.60 -6.98
N ALA A 79 -7.90 21.72 -6.50
CA ALA A 79 -7.22 20.66 -5.75
C ALA A 79 -7.95 20.18 -4.48
N ALA A 80 -8.63 21.08 -3.76
CA ALA A 80 -9.37 20.74 -2.54
C ALA A 80 -10.49 19.72 -2.82
N THR A 81 -10.51 18.63 -2.06
CA THR A 81 -11.46 17.51 -2.27
C THR A 81 -12.92 17.92 -2.12
N SER A 82 -13.22 18.86 -1.20
CA SER A 82 -14.56 19.43 -0.99
C SER A 82 -15.11 20.14 -2.23
N LEU A 83 -14.23 20.69 -3.07
CA LEU A 83 -14.58 21.42 -4.30
C LEU A 83 -14.44 20.57 -5.56
N SER A 84 -13.92 19.33 -5.45
CA SER A 84 -13.68 18.41 -6.56
C SER A 84 -14.31 17.03 -6.31
N TYR A 85 -13.58 16.10 -5.71
CA TYR A 85 -13.99 14.70 -5.52
C TYR A 85 -15.21 14.48 -4.60
N LEU A 86 -15.58 15.48 -3.81
CA LEU A 86 -16.79 15.49 -2.98
C LEU A 86 -17.91 16.37 -3.56
N ASN A 87 -17.66 17.04 -4.69
CA ASN A 87 -18.62 17.94 -5.31
C ASN A 87 -19.59 17.14 -6.21
N ILE A 88 -20.72 16.73 -5.62
CA ILE A 88 -21.77 15.98 -6.31
C ILE A 88 -22.24 16.67 -7.60
N PRO A 89 -22.56 17.99 -7.62
CA PRO A 89 -22.98 18.68 -8.85
C PRO A 89 -21.97 18.55 -10.01
N ASN A 90 -20.67 18.75 -9.74
CA ASN A 90 -19.64 18.65 -10.78
C ASN A 90 -19.51 17.22 -11.30
N ILE A 91 -19.62 16.22 -10.43
CA ILE A 91 -19.57 14.81 -10.81
C ILE A 91 -20.80 14.44 -11.66
N LEU A 92 -22.01 14.88 -11.29
CA LEU A 92 -23.22 14.67 -12.10
C LEU A 92 -23.11 15.35 -13.48
N SER A 93 -22.52 16.53 -13.55
CA SER A 93 -22.23 17.21 -14.82
C SER A 93 -21.26 16.38 -15.69
N ALA A 94 -20.20 15.83 -15.10
CA ALA A 94 -19.25 14.95 -15.81
C ALA A 94 -19.92 13.67 -16.32
N ILE A 95 -20.80 13.06 -15.52
CA ILE A 95 -21.59 11.89 -15.91
C ILE A 95 -22.47 12.22 -17.12
N LYS A 96 -23.18 13.35 -17.08
CA LYS A 96 -24.05 13.81 -18.18
C LYS A 96 -23.26 14.11 -19.45
N GLN A 97 -22.10 14.75 -19.33
CA GLN A 97 -21.22 15.09 -20.45
C GLN A 97 -20.69 13.85 -21.17
N THR A 98 -20.32 12.82 -20.41
CA THR A 98 -19.63 11.63 -20.94
C THR A 98 -20.58 10.49 -21.30
N GLY A 99 -21.82 10.53 -20.79
CA GLY A 99 -22.82 9.48 -21.01
C GLY A 99 -22.49 8.18 -20.26
N ALA A 100 -21.79 8.28 -19.12
CA ALA A 100 -21.50 7.12 -18.29
C ALA A 100 -22.81 6.49 -17.75
N GLN A 101 -22.93 5.17 -17.87
CA GLN A 101 -24.14 4.42 -17.49
C GLN A 101 -24.12 3.99 -16.02
N ALA A 102 -22.92 3.91 -15.43
CA ALA A 102 -22.73 3.57 -14.04
C ALA A 102 -21.53 4.31 -13.44
N VAL A 103 -21.52 4.45 -12.11
CA VAL A 103 -20.45 5.07 -11.34
C VAL A 103 -19.87 4.07 -10.36
N HIS A 104 -18.55 3.87 -10.42
CA HIS A 104 -17.82 3.16 -9.38
C HIS A 104 -17.18 4.18 -8.42
N PRO A 105 -17.56 4.20 -7.12
CA PRO A 105 -17.03 5.18 -6.17
C PRO A 105 -15.66 4.81 -5.62
N GLY A 106 -15.25 3.55 -5.74
CA GLY A 106 -14.04 3.06 -5.08
C GLY A 106 -14.27 2.96 -3.57
N TYR A 107 -13.41 3.62 -2.79
CA TYR A 107 -13.54 3.74 -1.34
C TYR A 107 -13.21 5.17 -0.89
N GLY A 108 -13.71 5.58 0.27
CA GLY A 108 -13.65 6.98 0.70
C GLY A 108 -14.45 7.90 -0.24
N PHE A 109 -14.28 9.20 -0.09
CA PHE A 109 -15.07 10.21 -0.80
C PHE A 109 -16.58 9.94 -0.71
N LEU A 110 -17.26 9.72 -1.83
CA LEU A 110 -18.69 9.52 -1.93
C LEU A 110 -19.11 8.05 -1.86
N SER A 111 -18.20 7.11 -1.56
CA SER A 111 -18.51 5.67 -1.54
C SER A 111 -19.55 5.24 -0.51
N GLU A 112 -19.70 6.03 0.56
CA GLU A 112 -20.65 5.78 1.66
C GLU A 112 -21.61 6.97 1.83
N ASN A 113 -21.84 7.73 0.76
CA ASN A 113 -22.71 8.91 0.76
C ASN A 113 -24.08 8.57 0.15
N SER A 114 -25.11 8.47 1.01
CA SER A 114 -26.48 8.15 0.58
C SER A 114 -27.07 9.18 -0.38
N VAL A 115 -26.82 10.47 -0.15
CA VAL A 115 -27.31 11.57 -1.01
C VAL A 115 -26.76 11.44 -2.43
N PHE A 116 -25.50 11.05 -2.59
CA PHE A 116 -24.92 10.83 -3.91
C PHE A 116 -25.63 9.70 -4.66
N VAL A 117 -25.97 8.61 -3.98
CA VAL A 117 -26.71 7.50 -4.60
C VAL A 117 -28.11 7.90 -4.99
N GLU A 118 -28.80 8.66 -4.16
CA GLU A 118 -30.12 9.22 -4.48
C GLU A 118 -30.08 10.09 -5.74
N GLU A 119 -29.07 10.96 -5.88
CA GLU A 119 -28.90 11.81 -7.06
C GLU A 119 -28.56 11.00 -8.33
N LEU A 120 -27.77 9.92 -8.20
CA LEU A 120 -27.51 9.00 -9.31
C LEU A 120 -28.78 8.26 -9.76
N ASP A 121 -29.63 7.85 -8.81
CA ASP A 121 -30.91 7.21 -9.11
C ASP A 121 -31.86 8.17 -9.86
N LYS A 122 -31.92 9.44 -9.44
CA LYS A 122 -32.64 10.52 -10.17
C LYS A 122 -32.09 10.71 -11.58
N ALA A 123 -30.77 10.61 -11.75
CA ALA A 123 -30.10 10.67 -13.05
C ALA A 123 -30.20 9.36 -13.87
N LYS A 124 -30.78 8.29 -13.31
CA LYS A 124 -30.87 6.93 -13.90
C LYS A 124 -29.50 6.31 -14.20
N VAL A 125 -28.51 6.59 -13.37
CA VAL A 125 -27.13 6.06 -13.49
C VAL A 125 -26.90 5.05 -12.38
N ALA A 126 -26.40 3.87 -12.72
CA ALA A 126 -26.24 2.79 -11.75
C ALA A 126 -25.08 3.09 -10.78
N PHE A 127 -25.31 2.98 -9.48
CA PHE A 127 -24.24 3.02 -8.48
C PHE A 127 -23.64 1.63 -8.30
N ILE A 128 -22.33 1.50 -8.50
CA ILE A 128 -21.60 0.23 -8.33
C ILE A 128 -21.17 0.12 -6.87
N GLY A 129 -22.12 -0.19 -6.01
CA GLY A 129 -21.99 -0.23 -4.56
C GLY A 129 -23.31 -0.64 -3.91
N PRO A 130 -23.41 -0.57 -2.57
CA PRO A 130 -24.65 -0.89 -1.87
C PRO A 130 -25.76 0.12 -2.17
N ALA A 131 -27.01 -0.30 -1.93
CA ALA A 131 -28.17 0.56 -2.05
C ALA A 131 -28.16 1.65 -0.95
N GLU A 132 -28.79 2.79 -1.25
CA GLU A 132 -28.96 3.93 -0.33
C GLU A 132 -29.47 3.48 1.04
N SER A 133 -30.55 2.69 1.06
CA SER A 133 -31.17 2.23 2.31
C SER A 133 -30.25 1.35 3.18
N SER A 134 -29.36 0.56 2.57
CA SER A 134 -28.39 -0.26 3.30
C SER A 134 -27.27 0.61 3.88
N MET A 135 -26.81 1.62 3.14
CA MET A 135 -25.83 2.61 3.64
C MET A 135 -26.39 3.43 4.80
N ALA A 136 -27.61 3.94 4.68
CA ALA A 136 -28.26 4.71 5.73
C ALA A 136 -28.41 3.92 7.04
N LYS A 137 -28.80 2.63 6.94
CA LYS A 137 -28.93 1.76 8.12
C LYS A 137 -27.61 1.49 8.83
N MET A 138 -26.52 1.34 8.07
CA MET A 138 -25.21 0.95 8.61
C MET A 138 -24.32 2.13 8.99
N GLY A 139 -24.56 3.32 8.43
CA GLY A 139 -23.77 4.53 8.72
C GLY A 139 -23.90 5.03 10.15
N ASP A 140 -25.00 4.73 10.83
CA ASP A 140 -25.19 5.01 12.26
C ASP A 140 -24.69 3.84 13.11
N LYS A 141 -23.71 4.12 14.00
CA LYS A 141 -23.06 3.12 14.87
C LYS A 141 -23.99 2.50 15.91
N ILE A 142 -25.05 3.20 16.31
CA ILE A 142 -26.05 2.72 17.25
C ILE A 142 -27.04 1.83 16.51
N GLN A 143 -27.58 2.31 15.38
CA GLN A 143 -28.53 1.54 14.56
C GLN A 143 -27.90 0.26 14.02
N SER A 144 -26.67 0.32 13.51
CA SER A 144 -25.96 -0.87 13.02
C SER A 144 -25.79 -1.94 14.10
N LYS A 145 -25.52 -1.56 15.35
CA LYS A 145 -25.45 -2.51 16.48
C LYS A 145 -26.79 -3.11 16.85
N ILE A 146 -27.86 -2.32 16.83
CA ILE A 146 -29.23 -2.82 17.09
C ILE A 146 -29.61 -3.84 16.02
N ILE A 147 -29.35 -3.53 14.75
CA ILE A 147 -29.61 -4.42 13.62
C ILE A 147 -28.78 -5.69 13.72
N ALA A 148 -27.48 -5.57 14.04
CA ALA A 148 -26.59 -6.71 14.25
C ALA A 148 -27.10 -7.64 15.37
N LYS A 149 -27.51 -7.07 16.50
CA LYS A 149 -28.09 -7.82 17.63
C LYS A 149 -29.39 -8.53 17.23
N ASN A 150 -30.28 -7.85 16.51
CA ASN A 150 -31.53 -8.44 16.02
C ASN A 150 -31.29 -9.52 14.95
N ALA A 151 -30.19 -9.43 14.21
CA ALA A 151 -29.73 -10.45 13.25
C ALA A 151 -28.97 -11.62 13.91
N GLY A 152 -28.87 -11.66 15.26
CA GLY A 152 -28.17 -12.71 15.98
C GLY A 152 -26.64 -12.65 15.87
N VAL A 153 -26.10 -11.49 15.48
CA VAL A 153 -24.65 -11.25 15.42
C VAL A 153 -24.13 -10.95 16.83
N ASN A 154 -23.05 -11.61 17.21
CA ASN A 154 -22.41 -11.39 18.51
C ASN A 154 -21.95 -9.93 18.60
N THR A 155 -22.49 -9.17 19.55
CA THR A 155 -22.13 -7.76 19.81
C THR A 155 -21.55 -7.65 21.21
N ILE A 156 -20.71 -6.63 21.45
CA ILE A 156 -20.19 -6.34 22.80
C ILE A 156 -21.39 -6.10 23.74
N PRO A 157 -21.43 -6.69 24.96
CA PRO A 157 -22.61 -6.67 25.82
C PRO A 157 -23.19 -5.26 26.04
N GLY A 158 -24.45 -5.08 25.61
CA GLY A 158 -25.26 -3.86 25.78
C GLY A 158 -26.74 -4.13 25.51
N TYR A 159 -27.62 -3.73 26.43
CA TYR A 159 -29.07 -3.94 26.35
C TYR A 159 -29.72 -2.83 25.50
N ASN A 160 -30.54 -3.15 24.49
CA ASN A 160 -32.02 -3.04 24.50
C ASN A 160 -32.59 -3.93 23.36
N GLY A 161 -33.85 -4.40 23.43
CA GLY A 161 -34.39 -5.49 22.55
C GLY A 161 -35.56 -5.11 21.62
N VAL A 162 -36.17 -6.11 20.93
CA VAL A 162 -37.64 -6.39 20.71
C VAL A 162 -37.98 -7.41 19.56
N VAL A 163 -38.93 -8.34 19.86
CA VAL A 163 -39.97 -9.15 19.11
C VAL A 163 -39.65 -9.98 17.83
N LYS A 164 -40.15 -11.23 17.63
CA LYS A 164 -40.31 -12.39 18.55
C LYS A 164 -40.19 -13.77 17.83
N ASP A 165 -40.78 -14.06 16.65
CA ASP A 165 -40.53 -15.35 15.94
C ASP A 165 -41.14 -15.52 14.52
N VAL A 166 -40.71 -16.61 13.86
CA VAL A 166 -40.95 -17.04 12.48
C VAL A 166 -42.40 -17.47 12.17
N LYS A 167 -43.20 -17.82 13.20
CA LYS A 167 -44.59 -18.29 12.99
C LYS A 167 -45.50 -17.18 12.45
N HIS A 168 -45.28 -15.95 12.88
CA HIS A 168 -46.04 -14.78 12.43
C HIS A 168 -45.76 -14.42 10.95
N ALA A 169 -44.60 -14.78 10.42
CA ALA A 169 -44.25 -14.54 9.02
C ALA A 169 -44.86 -15.60 8.06
N ILE A 170 -45.14 -16.80 8.55
CA ILE A 170 -45.66 -17.92 7.75
C ILE A 170 -47.19 -17.83 7.56
N GLU A 171 -47.92 -17.23 8.51
CA GLU A 171 -49.36 -16.96 8.37
C GLU A 171 -49.67 -15.98 7.22
N ILE A 172 -48.87 -14.92 7.09
CA ILE A 172 -49.07 -13.86 6.08
C ILE A 172 -48.85 -14.37 4.66
N ALA A 173 -47.94 -15.32 4.44
CA ALA A 173 -47.63 -15.85 3.12
C ALA A 173 -48.74 -16.77 2.57
N ASN A 174 -49.51 -17.43 3.45
CA ASN A 174 -50.56 -18.37 3.05
C ASN A 174 -51.91 -17.69 2.72
N GLU A 175 -52.11 -16.43 3.10
CA GLU A 175 -53.35 -15.69 2.80
C GLU A 175 -53.38 -15.01 1.42
N VAL A 176 -52.24 -14.85 0.72
CA VAL A 176 -52.13 -13.90 -0.40
C VAL A 176 -52.56 -14.44 -1.77
N GLY A 177 -52.28 -15.71 -2.10
CA GLY A 177 -52.61 -16.31 -3.42
C GLY A 177 -51.81 -15.74 -4.61
N TYR A 178 -51.47 -16.59 -5.59
CA TYR A 178 -50.66 -16.20 -6.75
C TYR A 178 -51.42 -15.35 -7.78
N PRO A 179 -50.73 -14.45 -8.54
CA PRO A 179 -49.29 -14.22 -8.54
C PRO A 179 -48.80 -13.40 -7.34
N VAL A 180 -47.60 -13.73 -6.84
CA VAL A 180 -46.97 -13.03 -5.71
C VAL A 180 -45.72 -12.26 -6.16
N MET A 181 -45.52 -11.09 -5.56
CA MET A 181 -44.35 -10.24 -5.79
C MET A 181 -43.32 -10.49 -4.69
N ILE A 182 -42.16 -11.05 -5.04
CA ILE A 182 -41.09 -11.30 -4.08
C ILE A 182 -40.23 -10.03 -3.96
N LYS A 183 -40.17 -9.49 -2.74
CA LYS A 183 -39.43 -8.26 -2.41
C LYS A 183 -38.56 -8.50 -1.18
N ALA A 184 -37.27 -8.16 -1.25
CA ALA A 184 -36.43 -8.12 -0.07
C ALA A 184 -36.98 -7.08 0.93
N SER A 185 -37.01 -7.42 2.22
CA SER A 185 -37.63 -6.66 3.33
C SER A 185 -37.15 -5.20 3.45
N ALA A 186 -36.06 -4.83 2.76
CA ALA A 186 -35.57 -3.46 2.66
C ALA A 186 -35.29 -3.11 1.19
N GLY A 187 -36.17 -2.36 0.54
CA GLY A 187 -35.94 -1.86 -0.82
C GLY A 187 -37.00 -0.87 -1.27
N GLY A 188 -36.62 0.41 -1.40
CA GLY A 188 -37.33 1.39 -2.22
C GLY A 188 -36.80 1.37 -3.66
N GLY A 189 -37.58 1.87 -4.62
CA GLY A 189 -37.05 2.25 -5.94
C GLY A 189 -37.23 1.28 -7.12
N GLY A 190 -38.09 0.26 -7.04
CA GLY A 190 -38.62 -0.40 -8.25
C GLY A 190 -37.63 -1.15 -9.15
N LYS A 191 -36.41 -1.46 -8.70
CA LYS A 191 -35.45 -2.32 -9.42
C LYS A 191 -35.06 -3.50 -8.52
N GLY A 192 -35.39 -4.72 -8.97
CA GLY A 192 -35.25 -5.96 -8.20
C GLY A 192 -36.56 -6.72 -7.93
N MET A 193 -37.68 -6.24 -8.47
CA MET A 193 -38.99 -6.90 -8.33
C MET A 193 -39.12 -8.03 -9.36
N ARG A 194 -39.40 -9.25 -8.90
CA ARG A 194 -39.79 -10.37 -9.78
C ARG A 194 -41.18 -10.85 -9.37
N ILE A 195 -42.05 -10.98 -10.37
CA ILE A 195 -43.39 -11.52 -10.22
C ILE A 195 -43.28 -13.00 -10.55
N ALA A 196 -43.66 -13.87 -9.60
CA ALA A 196 -43.66 -15.31 -9.80
C ALA A 196 -45.10 -15.77 -10.12
N TYR A 197 -45.25 -16.50 -11.22
CA TYR A 197 -46.56 -16.98 -11.70
C TYR A 197 -46.79 -18.47 -11.42
N SER A 198 -45.80 -19.18 -10.88
CA SER A 198 -45.90 -20.60 -10.48
C SER A 198 -44.91 -20.96 -9.37
N ASP A 199 -45.14 -22.09 -8.70
CA ASP A 199 -44.27 -22.59 -7.62
C ASP A 199 -42.82 -22.84 -8.07
N LYS A 200 -42.63 -23.25 -9.34
CA LYS A 200 -41.30 -23.50 -9.90
C LYS A 200 -40.53 -22.21 -10.20
N GLU A 201 -41.24 -21.18 -10.67
CA GLU A 201 -40.68 -19.83 -10.85
C GLU A 201 -40.41 -19.13 -9.50
N CYS A 202 -41.21 -19.43 -8.48
CA CYS A 202 -41.01 -18.95 -7.11
C CYS A 202 -39.75 -19.58 -6.49
N ASP A 203 -39.56 -20.89 -6.62
CA ASP A 203 -38.35 -21.61 -6.14
C ASP A 203 -37.07 -21.15 -6.87
N GLU A 204 -37.13 -20.96 -8.19
CA GLU A 204 -36.02 -20.35 -8.94
C GLU A 204 -35.79 -18.89 -8.54
N ALA A 205 -36.82 -18.04 -8.48
CA ALA A 205 -36.68 -16.63 -8.10
C ALA A 205 -36.18 -16.44 -6.65
N PHE A 206 -36.58 -17.32 -5.72
CA PHE A 206 -36.16 -17.32 -4.32
C PHE A 206 -34.71 -17.83 -4.16
N ARG A 207 -34.33 -18.92 -4.85
CA ARG A 207 -32.93 -19.38 -4.87
C ARG A 207 -31.99 -18.42 -5.58
N LEU A 208 -32.45 -17.72 -6.62
CA LEU A 208 -31.69 -16.75 -7.40
C LEU A 208 -31.58 -15.37 -6.74
N SER A 209 -32.40 -15.07 -5.73
CA SER A 209 -32.35 -13.83 -4.93
C SER A 209 -31.57 -13.98 -3.60
N SER A 210 -31.11 -15.19 -3.27
CA SER A 210 -30.53 -15.52 -1.94
C SER A 210 -29.03 -15.86 -1.95
N ALA A 211 -28.29 -15.46 -2.99
CA ALA A 211 -26.88 -15.81 -3.14
C ALA A 211 -25.93 -14.80 -2.47
N GLU A 212 -26.20 -14.39 -1.23
CA GLU A 212 -25.18 -13.76 -0.39
C GLU A 212 -24.23 -14.83 0.15
N PHE A 213 -22.94 -14.69 -0.16
CA PHE A 213 -21.88 -15.53 0.35
C PHE A 213 -20.79 -14.66 0.99
N TRP A 214 -20.06 -15.22 1.94
CA TRP A 214 -18.86 -14.58 2.50
C TRP A 214 -17.61 -15.12 1.82
N LEU A 215 -16.61 -14.26 1.71
CA LEU A 215 -15.25 -14.61 1.32
C LEU A 215 -14.40 -14.70 2.59
N PRO A 216 -13.25 -15.41 2.55
CA PRO A 216 -12.42 -15.56 3.73
C PRO A 216 -12.00 -14.21 4.33
N GLU A 217 -11.90 -14.21 5.64
CA GLU A 217 -11.61 -13.05 6.48
C GLU A 217 -10.21 -12.48 6.24
N ARG A 218 -10.03 -11.25 6.73
CA ARG A 218 -8.75 -10.56 6.76
C ARG A 218 -8.41 -10.18 8.19
N GLU A 219 -7.16 -10.37 8.56
CA GLU A 219 -6.57 -9.94 9.82
C GLU A 219 -5.89 -8.59 9.61
N CYS A 220 -6.40 -7.54 10.25
CA CYS A 220 -5.91 -6.16 10.09
C CYS A 220 -5.37 -5.59 11.41
N SER A 221 -4.93 -6.45 12.34
CA SER A 221 -4.48 -6.06 13.68
C SER A 221 -3.26 -5.13 13.68
N ILE A 222 -2.41 -5.18 12.64
CA ILE A 222 -1.26 -4.28 12.54
C ILE A 222 -1.71 -2.91 12.06
N GLN A 223 -2.00 -2.04 13.02
CA GLN A 223 -2.50 -0.70 12.79
C GLN A 223 -1.81 0.34 13.70
N ARG A 224 -1.78 1.59 13.24
CA ARG A 224 -1.25 2.75 13.95
C ARG A 224 -2.38 3.76 14.14
N ARG A 225 -2.77 4.04 15.39
CA ARG A 225 -3.85 5.01 15.70
C ARG A 225 -5.12 4.77 14.84
N ASN A 226 -5.53 3.50 14.72
CA ASN A 226 -6.65 3.02 13.90
C ASN A 226 -6.45 3.10 12.37
N GLN A 227 -5.27 3.48 11.88
CA GLN A 227 -4.89 3.35 10.48
C GLN A 227 -4.27 1.97 10.25
N LYS A 228 -4.88 1.14 9.41
CA LYS A 228 -4.35 -0.18 9.03
C LYS A 228 -3.03 0.00 8.27
N VAL A 229 -2.04 -0.83 8.57
CA VAL A 229 -0.67 -0.73 8.02
C VAL A 229 -0.26 -2.01 7.28
N ILE A 230 -0.50 -3.17 7.91
CA ILE A 230 -0.27 -4.49 7.32
C ILE A 230 -1.51 -5.35 7.55
N GLU A 231 -1.95 -6.01 6.49
CA GLU A 231 -3.10 -6.88 6.49
C GLU A 231 -2.71 -8.27 5.98
N GLU A 232 -3.36 -9.32 6.47
CA GLU A 232 -3.18 -10.67 5.95
C GLU A 232 -4.49 -11.43 5.79
N ALA A 233 -4.52 -12.35 4.83
CA ALA A 233 -5.65 -13.25 4.61
C ALA A 233 -5.15 -14.67 4.30
N PRO A 234 -5.69 -15.71 4.95
CA PRO A 234 -6.63 -15.67 6.08
C PRO A 234 -5.98 -15.19 7.38
N SER A 235 -6.73 -15.15 8.49
CA SER A 235 -6.17 -14.86 9.82
C SER A 235 -5.36 -16.04 10.36
N PRO A 236 -4.17 -15.82 10.95
CA PRO A 236 -3.37 -16.88 11.57
C PRO A 236 -3.92 -17.33 12.93
N PHE A 237 -4.87 -16.60 13.51
CA PHE A 237 -5.35 -16.83 14.87
C PHE A 237 -6.61 -17.70 14.93
N ILE A 238 -7.58 -17.48 14.02
CA ILE A 238 -8.86 -18.17 14.07
C ILE A 238 -8.84 -19.51 13.31
N ASP A 239 -9.53 -20.50 13.87
CA ASP A 239 -9.73 -21.81 13.25
C ASP A 239 -10.91 -21.82 12.27
N ALA A 240 -11.07 -22.95 11.56
CA ALA A 240 -12.12 -23.12 10.56
C ALA A 240 -13.54 -23.01 11.14
N GLU A 241 -13.75 -23.40 12.39
CA GLU A 241 -15.06 -23.32 13.04
C GLU A 241 -15.43 -21.87 13.35
N THR A 242 -14.53 -21.14 14.01
CA THR A 242 -14.70 -19.72 14.34
C THR A 242 -14.91 -18.90 13.06
N ARG A 243 -14.07 -19.15 12.05
CA ARG A 243 -14.17 -18.54 10.73
C ARG A 243 -15.55 -18.76 10.09
N ARG A 244 -16.06 -20.00 10.11
CA ARG A 244 -17.39 -20.33 9.60
C ARG A 244 -18.48 -19.55 10.35
N LYS A 245 -18.43 -19.51 11.69
CA LYS A 245 -19.40 -18.77 12.53
C LYS A 245 -19.39 -17.28 12.19
N MET A 246 -18.21 -16.67 12.07
CA MET A 246 -18.07 -15.25 11.68
C MET A 246 -18.66 -14.99 10.29
N GLY A 247 -18.35 -15.86 9.33
CA GLY A 247 -18.87 -15.77 7.96
C GLY A 247 -20.38 -15.89 7.87
N GLU A 248 -20.96 -16.87 8.57
CA GLU A 248 -22.41 -17.07 8.63
C GLU A 248 -23.13 -15.88 9.28
N GLN A 249 -22.58 -15.32 10.37
CA GLN A 249 -23.13 -14.10 10.99
C GLN A 249 -23.02 -12.88 10.08
N ALA A 250 -21.92 -12.74 9.33
CA ALA A 250 -21.76 -11.65 8.36
C ALA A 250 -22.81 -11.74 7.23
N VAL A 251 -23.05 -12.94 6.69
CA VAL A 251 -24.10 -13.17 5.69
C VAL A 251 -25.50 -12.92 6.26
N ALA A 252 -25.77 -13.35 7.49
CA ALA A 252 -27.04 -13.09 8.17
C ALA A 252 -27.31 -11.59 8.31
N LEU A 253 -26.29 -10.81 8.70
CA LEU A 253 -26.38 -9.35 8.77
C LEU A 253 -26.64 -8.74 7.38
N ALA A 254 -25.88 -9.15 6.37
CA ALA A 254 -26.04 -8.67 5.00
C ALA A 254 -27.47 -8.89 4.49
N LYS A 255 -28.03 -10.08 4.70
CA LYS A 255 -29.42 -10.42 4.37
C LYS A 255 -30.43 -9.52 5.09
N ASN A 256 -30.22 -9.29 6.39
CA ASN A 256 -31.14 -8.50 7.21
C ASN A 256 -31.23 -7.04 6.74
N VAL A 257 -30.10 -6.46 6.29
CA VAL A 257 -30.06 -5.08 5.78
C VAL A 257 -30.38 -4.96 4.29
N GLY A 258 -30.65 -6.07 3.61
CA GLY A 258 -30.83 -6.10 2.15
C GLY A 258 -29.56 -5.64 1.42
N TYR A 259 -28.39 -6.03 1.92
CA TYR A 259 -27.11 -5.55 1.40
C TYR A 259 -26.90 -5.99 -0.06
N TYR A 260 -26.27 -5.12 -0.82
CA TYR A 260 -26.01 -5.32 -2.24
C TYR A 260 -24.57 -4.93 -2.58
N SER A 261 -23.97 -5.55 -3.59
CA SER A 261 -22.55 -5.38 -3.95
C SER A 261 -21.59 -5.93 -2.87
N ALA A 262 -20.33 -5.49 -2.86
CA ALA A 262 -19.33 -5.90 -1.87
C ALA A 262 -19.38 -5.03 -0.61
N GLY A 263 -19.15 -5.65 0.55
CA GLY A 263 -19.09 -4.99 1.86
C GLY A 263 -18.18 -5.76 2.83
N THR A 264 -17.88 -5.18 3.98
CA THR A 264 -17.07 -5.85 5.00
C THR A 264 -17.64 -5.62 6.39
N CYS A 265 -17.98 -6.71 7.07
CA CYS A 265 -18.27 -6.71 8.50
C CYS A 265 -16.96 -6.80 9.28
N GLU A 266 -16.69 -5.83 10.14
CA GLU A 266 -15.52 -5.81 11.01
C GLU A 266 -15.87 -6.42 12.36
N PHE A 267 -15.01 -7.32 12.83
CA PHE A 267 -15.14 -8.00 14.11
C PHE A 267 -13.89 -7.78 14.95
N LEU A 268 -14.07 -7.66 16.26
CA LEU A 268 -13.01 -7.77 17.25
C LEU A 268 -13.01 -9.20 17.80
N VAL A 269 -11.87 -9.89 17.70
CA VAL A 269 -11.70 -11.24 18.26
C VAL A 269 -10.83 -11.16 19.51
N ASP A 270 -11.25 -11.80 20.59
CA ASP A 270 -10.49 -11.85 21.83
C ASP A 270 -9.58 -13.10 21.91
N LYS A 271 -8.82 -13.20 23.02
CA LYS A 271 -7.89 -14.32 23.25
C LYS A 271 -8.54 -15.71 23.30
N ASN A 272 -9.85 -15.79 23.55
CA ASN A 272 -10.61 -17.03 23.62
C ASN A 272 -11.24 -17.40 22.26
N LYS A 273 -10.99 -16.59 21.22
CA LYS A 273 -11.64 -16.67 19.89
C LYS A 273 -13.13 -16.32 19.91
N ASP A 274 -13.60 -15.66 20.98
CA ASP A 274 -14.91 -15.03 20.96
C ASP A 274 -14.80 -13.76 20.10
N PHE A 275 -15.79 -13.55 19.23
CA PHE A 275 -15.78 -12.46 18.27
C PHE A 275 -17.01 -11.56 18.43
N TYR A 276 -16.80 -10.26 18.23
CA TYR A 276 -17.79 -9.22 18.47
C TYR A 276 -17.84 -8.24 17.30
N PHE A 277 -19.02 -7.97 16.78
CA PHE A 277 -19.24 -7.03 15.70
C PHE A 277 -18.90 -5.59 16.13
N LEU A 278 -18.08 -4.92 15.32
CA LEU A 278 -17.73 -3.51 15.47
C LEU A 278 -18.62 -2.64 14.60
N GLU A 279 -18.53 -2.82 13.29
CA GLU A 279 -19.25 -2.06 12.27
C GLU A 279 -19.25 -2.80 10.92
N MET A 280 -20.07 -2.33 9.98
CA MET A 280 -20.09 -2.80 8.60
C MET A 280 -19.71 -1.64 7.69
N ASN A 281 -18.60 -1.76 6.98
CA ASN A 281 -18.19 -0.80 5.97
C ASN A 281 -18.91 -1.12 4.66
N THR A 282 -19.69 -0.17 4.16
CA THR A 282 -20.61 -0.36 3.05
C THR A 282 -19.95 0.01 1.73
N ARG A 283 -18.77 -0.57 1.48
CA ARG A 283 -17.93 -0.28 0.30
C ARG A 283 -16.91 -1.39 0.08
N LEU A 284 -16.23 -1.33 -1.06
CA LEU A 284 -14.99 -2.10 -1.26
C LEU A 284 -13.95 -1.65 -0.22
N GLN A 285 -13.28 -2.60 0.42
CA GLN A 285 -12.20 -2.28 1.35
C GLN A 285 -10.88 -2.05 0.61
N VAL A 286 -9.99 -1.27 1.21
CA VAL A 286 -8.67 -0.95 0.63
C VAL A 286 -7.88 -2.25 0.42
N GLU A 287 -7.87 -3.08 1.47
CA GLU A 287 -7.21 -4.37 1.60
C GLU A 287 -7.96 -5.54 0.92
N HIS A 288 -8.86 -5.27 -0.03
CA HIS A 288 -9.50 -6.32 -0.81
C HIS A 288 -8.54 -7.21 -1.64
N PRO A 289 -7.36 -6.74 -2.14
CA PRO A 289 -6.47 -7.56 -2.95
C PRO A 289 -5.99 -8.86 -2.28
N ILE A 290 -5.82 -8.90 -0.96
CA ILE A 290 -5.46 -10.13 -0.26
C ILE A 290 -6.58 -11.17 -0.26
N THR A 291 -7.84 -10.73 -0.19
CA THR A 291 -9.01 -11.60 -0.42
C THR A 291 -9.04 -12.09 -1.87
N GLU A 292 -8.77 -11.22 -2.85
CA GLU A 292 -8.70 -11.62 -4.26
C GLU A 292 -7.64 -12.69 -4.49
N TYR A 293 -6.47 -12.56 -3.85
CA TYR A 293 -5.37 -13.49 -4.01
C TYR A 293 -5.75 -14.91 -3.56
N ILE A 294 -6.36 -15.05 -2.38
CA ILE A 294 -6.69 -16.37 -1.82
C ILE A 294 -7.99 -16.96 -2.38
N THR A 295 -8.80 -16.18 -3.08
CA THR A 295 -10.06 -16.64 -3.70
C THR A 295 -9.94 -16.81 -5.21
N ASN A 296 -9.01 -16.10 -5.85
CA ASN A 296 -8.91 -15.90 -7.30
C ASN A 296 -10.16 -15.23 -7.91
N LEU A 297 -10.81 -14.34 -7.15
CA LEU A 297 -11.94 -13.54 -7.62
C LEU A 297 -11.49 -12.09 -7.83
N ASP A 298 -11.94 -11.45 -8.90
CA ASP A 298 -11.84 -10.00 -9.07
C ASP A 298 -13.09 -9.35 -8.45
N LEU A 299 -12.95 -8.73 -7.28
CA LEU A 299 -14.11 -8.20 -6.55
C LEU A 299 -14.72 -7.00 -7.26
N VAL A 300 -13.92 -6.18 -7.94
CA VAL A 300 -14.43 -5.08 -8.77
C VAL A 300 -15.27 -5.64 -9.92
N GLU A 301 -14.85 -6.74 -10.54
CA GLU A 301 -15.63 -7.40 -11.59
C GLU A 301 -16.98 -7.86 -11.03
N LEU A 302 -16.97 -8.56 -9.88
CA LEU A 302 -18.22 -9.02 -9.26
C LEU A 302 -19.15 -7.84 -8.90
N MET A 303 -18.60 -6.74 -8.39
CA MET A 303 -19.38 -5.53 -8.11
C MET A 303 -20.03 -4.97 -9.37
N ILE A 304 -19.28 -4.85 -10.48
CA ILE A 304 -19.80 -4.38 -11.77
C ILE A 304 -20.91 -5.31 -12.29
N ARG A 305 -20.71 -6.63 -12.20
CA ARG A 305 -21.69 -7.63 -12.65
C ARG A 305 -22.99 -7.53 -11.86
N VAL A 306 -22.87 -7.49 -10.54
CA VAL A 306 -24.01 -7.35 -9.64
C VAL A 306 -24.76 -6.07 -9.96
N ALA A 307 -24.07 -4.93 -10.06
CA ALA A 307 -24.64 -3.62 -10.42
C ALA A 307 -25.37 -3.61 -11.78
N ALA A 308 -24.95 -4.43 -12.74
CA ALA A 308 -25.62 -4.63 -14.02
C ALA A 308 -26.84 -5.59 -13.94
N GLY A 309 -27.24 -6.00 -12.74
CA GLY A 309 -28.34 -6.93 -12.50
C GLY A 309 -28.00 -8.40 -12.77
N GLN A 310 -26.72 -8.74 -12.95
CA GLN A 310 -26.30 -10.12 -13.16
C GLN A 310 -26.24 -10.89 -11.83
N THR A 311 -26.76 -12.11 -11.82
CA THR A 311 -26.65 -13.01 -10.67
C THR A 311 -25.27 -13.64 -10.63
N LEU A 312 -24.64 -13.64 -9.46
CA LEU A 312 -23.39 -14.37 -9.25
C LEU A 312 -23.70 -15.86 -9.14
N SER A 313 -23.06 -16.66 -9.98
CA SER A 313 -23.26 -18.11 -10.01
C SER A 313 -22.33 -18.87 -9.04
N LEU A 314 -21.69 -18.15 -8.11
CA LEU A 314 -20.76 -18.69 -7.12
C LEU A 314 -21.53 -19.29 -5.96
N LYS A 315 -21.10 -20.47 -5.49
CA LYS A 315 -21.63 -21.10 -4.28
C LYS A 315 -20.68 -20.88 -3.10
N GLN A 316 -21.23 -20.80 -1.89
CA GLN A 316 -20.44 -20.62 -0.67
C GLN A 316 -19.31 -21.64 -0.52
N ASP A 317 -19.55 -22.90 -0.88
CA ASP A 317 -18.56 -23.99 -0.80
C ASP A 317 -17.38 -23.83 -1.77
N GLU A 318 -17.55 -23.07 -2.85
CA GLU A 318 -16.49 -22.83 -3.85
C GLU A 318 -15.49 -21.75 -3.40
N VAL A 319 -15.92 -20.87 -2.47
CA VAL A 319 -15.21 -19.63 -2.13
C VAL A 319 -14.85 -19.49 -0.65
N LYS A 320 -15.47 -20.26 0.25
CA LYS A 320 -15.22 -20.18 1.70
C LYS A 320 -13.82 -20.64 2.13
N THR A 321 -13.18 -21.50 1.33
CA THR A 321 -11.90 -22.10 1.67
C THR A 321 -10.76 -21.27 1.05
N PRO A 322 -9.86 -20.67 1.86
CA PRO A 322 -8.68 -19.97 1.37
C PRO A 322 -7.79 -20.88 0.52
N LYS A 323 -7.31 -20.37 -0.62
CA LYS A 323 -6.33 -21.04 -1.49
C LYS A 323 -4.95 -20.41 -1.31
N GLY A 324 -4.33 -20.68 -0.16
CA GLY A 324 -3.03 -20.14 0.22
C GLY A 324 -3.12 -18.97 1.20
N TRP A 325 -2.10 -18.13 1.21
CA TRP A 325 -1.97 -16.98 2.09
C TRP A 325 -1.58 -15.74 1.30
N ALA A 326 -2.00 -14.57 1.78
CA ALA A 326 -1.60 -13.29 1.22
C ALA A 326 -1.38 -12.23 2.30
N PHE A 327 -0.44 -11.33 2.03
CA PHE A 327 -0.14 -10.14 2.84
C PHE A 327 -0.32 -8.90 1.98
N GLU A 328 -0.79 -7.82 2.59
CA GLU A 328 -0.77 -6.47 2.05
C GLU A 328 0.03 -5.57 2.98
N SER A 329 0.84 -4.70 2.40
CA SER A 329 1.55 -3.65 3.09
C SER A 329 1.21 -2.33 2.42
N ARG A 330 0.64 -1.40 3.20
CA ARG A 330 0.34 -0.05 2.71
C ARG A 330 1.60 0.79 2.71
N VAL A 331 2.14 1.03 1.52
CA VAL A 331 3.31 1.87 1.34
C VAL A 331 2.87 3.33 1.29
N TYR A 332 3.23 4.06 2.33
CA TYR A 332 2.89 5.47 2.52
C TYR A 332 4.13 6.36 2.34
N ALA A 333 3.92 7.53 1.75
CA ALA A 333 4.85 8.65 1.79
C ALA A 333 4.81 9.29 3.19
N GLU A 334 5.40 8.62 4.17
CA GLU A 334 5.45 9.05 5.56
C GLU A 334 6.80 8.74 6.17
N ASP A 335 7.24 9.59 7.09
CA ASP A 335 8.41 9.32 7.93
C ASP A 335 8.08 8.23 8.97
N PRO A 336 8.75 7.06 8.98
CA PRO A 336 8.45 6.01 9.94
C PRO A 336 8.88 6.34 11.38
N GLU A 337 9.77 7.31 11.60
CA GLU A 337 10.17 7.75 12.94
C GLU A 337 9.26 8.84 13.49
N LYS A 338 8.86 9.80 12.64
CA LYS A 338 8.05 10.96 13.03
C LYS A 338 6.56 10.78 12.76
N TYR A 339 6.20 9.84 11.88
CA TYR A 339 4.84 9.60 11.40
C TYR A 339 4.19 10.81 10.73
N LEU A 340 5.01 11.67 10.13
CA LEU A 340 4.56 12.83 9.36
C LEU A 340 4.48 12.47 7.87
N PRO A 341 3.44 12.92 7.14
CA PRO A 341 3.39 12.81 5.70
C PRO A 341 4.59 13.50 5.04
N SER A 342 5.12 12.86 4.00
CA SER A 342 6.16 13.38 3.14
C SER A 342 5.55 13.79 1.81
N ILE A 343 5.66 15.08 1.50
CA ILE A 343 5.21 15.67 0.24
C ILE A 343 6.41 15.79 -0.69
N GLY A 344 6.19 15.69 -1.99
CA GLY A 344 7.23 15.94 -2.99
C GLY A 344 7.17 15.04 -4.20
N ARG A 345 8.12 15.26 -5.12
CA ARG A 345 8.20 14.52 -6.38
C ARG A 345 9.01 13.24 -6.24
N LEU A 346 8.50 12.15 -6.80
CA LEU A 346 9.21 10.88 -6.89
C LEU A 346 10.33 10.96 -7.93
N SER A 347 11.57 11.15 -7.49
CA SER A 347 12.74 11.25 -8.38
C SER A 347 13.16 9.89 -8.95
N LYS A 348 12.83 8.81 -8.26
CA LYS A 348 13.02 7.43 -8.71
C LYS A 348 11.90 6.57 -8.11
N TYR A 349 11.28 5.74 -8.93
CA TYR A 349 10.23 4.83 -8.47
C TYR A 349 10.27 3.52 -9.27
N GLU A 350 10.64 2.43 -8.60
CA GLU A 350 10.67 1.10 -9.20
C GLU A 350 9.94 0.11 -8.29
N GLU A 351 8.79 -0.35 -8.76
CA GLU A 351 8.00 -1.38 -8.07
C GLU A 351 8.71 -2.74 -8.08
N PRO A 352 8.59 -3.50 -6.98
CA PRO A 352 9.10 -4.87 -6.94
C PRO A 352 8.32 -5.76 -7.91
N LYS A 353 9.03 -6.73 -8.48
CA LYS A 353 8.48 -7.69 -9.45
C LYS A 353 8.88 -9.09 -9.03
N GLY A 354 7.99 -10.05 -9.20
CA GLY A 354 8.26 -11.43 -8.89
C GLY A 354 7.02 -12.29 -8.92
N GLU A 355 7.20 -13.59 -8.79
CA GLU A 355 6.09 -14.50 -8.61
C GLU A 355 5.39 -14.20 -7.28
N GLY A 356 4.06 -14.12 -7.32
CA GLY A 356 3.25 -13.83 -6.15
C GLY A 356 3.40 -12.41 -5.61
N VAL A 357 3.96 -11.45 -6.37
CA VAL A 357 4.03 -10.02 -6.00
C VAL A 357 3.11 -9.18 -6.90
N ARG A 358 2.24 -8.38 -6.29
CA ARG A 358 1.29 -7.47 -6.95
C ARG A 358 1.44 -6.07 -6.35
N CYS A 359 1.51 -5.05 -7.21
CA CYS A 359 1.49 -3.65 -6.81
C CYS A 359 0.23 -2.99 -7.36
N ASP A 360 -0.63 -2.49 -6.46
CA ASP A 360 -1.74 -1.62 -6.82
C ASP A 360 -1.33 -0.18 -6.46
N SER A 361 -0.83 0.54 -7.46
CA SER A 361 -0.33 1.92 -7.36
C SER A 361 -1.14 2.89 -8.21
N GLY A 362 -1.14 4.16 -7.79
CA GLY A 362 -1.77 5.29 -8.50
C GLY A 362 -0.77 6.33 -8.98
N ILE A 363 0.53 6.01 -8.92
CA ILE A 363 1.64 6.91 -9.17
C ILE A 363 2.68 6.21 -10.05
N VAL A 364 3.57 7.00 -10.66
CA VAL A 364 4.71 6.53 -11.44
C VAL A 364 5.95 7.36 -11.11
N GLU A 365 7.11 6.95 -11.62
CA GLU A 365 8.31 7.78 -11.53
C GLU A 365 8.04 9.18 -12.09
N GLY A 366 8.39 10.22 -11.33
CA GLY A 366 8.12 11.61 -11.65
C GLY A 366 6.78 12.16 -11.16
N SER A 367 5.87 11.34 -10.62
CA SER A 367 4.63 11.81 -9.98
C SER A 367 4.92 12.64 -8.72
N GLU A 368 3.99 13.53 -8.38
CA GLU A 368 4.05 14.37 -7.19
C GLU A 368 3.08 13.86 -6.11
N ILE A 369 3.59 13.66 -4.90
CA ILE A 369 2.77 13.42 -3.71
C ILE A 369 2.34 14.77 -3.16
N SER A 370 1.06 15.07 -3.31
CA SER A 370 0.44 16.34 -2.94
C SER A 370 -0.05 16.35 -1.49
N VAL A 371 -0.12 17.54 -0.88
CA VAL A 371 -0.70 17.76 0.46
C VAL A 371 -2.21 17.55 0.51
N TYR A 372 -2.91 17.64 -0.63
CA TYR A 372 -4.37 17.64 -0.67
C TYR A 372 -4.99 16.24 -0.48
N TYR A 373 -4.19 15.18 -0.56
CA TYR A 373 -4.69 13.81 -0.64
C TYR A 373 -3.97 12.86 0.31
N ASP A 374 -4.54 11.66 0.43
CA ASP A 374 -3.92 10.57 1.16
C ASP A 374 -2.50 10.25 0.62
N PRO A 375 -1.49 10.10 1.50
CA PRO A 375 -0.10 9.88 1.11
C PRO A 375 0.22 8.43 0.67
N MET A 376 -0.78 7.57 0.48
CA MET A 376 -0.56 6.19 0.03
C MET A 376 0.00 6.16 -1.39
N ILE A 377 1.20 5.58 -1.51
CA ILE A 377 1.92 5.40 -2.76
C ILE A 377 1.39 4.15 -3.47
N CYS A 378 1.30 3.04 -2.75
CA CYS A 378 1.02 1.73 -3.32
C CYS A 378 0.52 0.76 -2.24
N LYS A 379 -0.37 -0.15 -2.63
CA LYS A 379 -0.63 -1.37 -1.87
C LYS A 379 0.28 -2.47 -2.44
N LEU A 380 1.29 -2.84 -1.66
CA LEU A 380 2.16 -3.94 -2.00
C LEU A 380 1.55 -5.23 -1.47
N VAL A 381 1.21 -6.15 -2.35
CA VAL A 381 0.54 -7.41 -2.02
C VAL A 381 1.45 -8.56 -2.39
N THR A 382 1.62 -9.51 -1.48
CA THR A 382 2.25 -10.80 -1.80
C THR A 382 1.36 -11.95 -1.43
N GLY A 383 1.53 -13.08 -2.11
CA GLY A 383 0.90 -14.31 -1.65
C GLY A 383 1.69 -15.56 -2.00
N GLY A 384 1.28 -16.69 -1.45
CA GLY A 384 2.00 -17.95 -1.49
C GLY A 384 1.12 -19.14 -1.11
N GLU A 385 1.63 -20.37 -1.25
CA GLU A 385 0.87 -21.56 -0.88
C GLU A 385 0.62 -21.63 0.64
N ASN A 386 1.48 -20.99 1.42
CA ASN A 386 1.37 -20.88 2.87
C ASN A 386 1.86 -19.50 3.34
N ARG A 387 1.65 -19.22 4.63
CA ARG A 387 2.02 -17.96 5.28
C ARG A 387 3.51 -17.64 5.15
N GLU A 388 4.37 -18.64 5.34
CA GLU A 388 5.83 -18.47 5.30
C GLU A 388 6.32 -18.04 3.91
N VAL A 389 5.83 -18.69 2.84
CA VAL A 389 6.17 -18.34 1.46
C VAL A 389 5.68 -16.94 1.12
N ALA A 390 4.44 -16.58 1.49
CA ALA A 390 3.89 -15.25 1.26
C ALA A 390 4.71 -14.16 2.00
N LEU A 391 5.14 -14.46 3.23
CA LEU A 391 5.94 -13.57 4.06
C LEU A 391 7.34 -13.37 3.47
N HIS A 392 8.02 -14.45 3.08
CA HIS A 392 9.34 -14.36 2.46
C HIS A 392 9.31 -13.59 1.13
N ARG A 393 8.24 -13.76 0.34
CA ARG A 393 8.00 -12.93 -0.85
C ARG A 393 7.84 -11.45 -0.48
N MET A 394 7.15 -11.12 0.61
CA MET A 394 6.99 -9.74 1.08
C MET A 394 8.32 -9.13 1.54
N GLU A 395 9.14 -9.88 2.28
CA GLU A 395 10.48 -9.45 2.69
C GLU A 395 11.32 -9.04 1.47
N ASN A 396 11.39 -9.92 0.47
CA ASN A 396 12.14 -9.66 -0.75
C ASN A 396 11.54 -8.50 -1.56
N ALA A 397 10.21 -8.41 -1.65
CA ALA A 397 9.54 -7.34 -2.38
C ALA A 397 9.77 -5.97 -1.74
N LEU A 398 9.77 -5.85 -0.41
CA LEU A 398 10.09 -4.61 0.29
C LEU A 398 11.57 -4.21 0.12
N ASP A 399 12.49 -5.18 0.12
CA ASP A 399 13.92 -4.91 -0.12
C ASP A 399 14.17 -4.44 -1.58
N ASP A 400 13.41 -4.98 -2.54
CA ASP A 400 13.46 -4.63 -3.96
C ASP A 400 12.74 -3.32 -4.32
N TYR A 401 11.96 -2.73 -3.40
CA TYR A 401 11.12 -1.57 -3.73
C TYR A 401 11.91 -0.26 -3.62
N VAL A 402 12.18 0.37 -4.78
CA VAL A 402 12.93 1.64 -4.85
C VAL A 402 11.98 2.82 -4.86
N ILE A 403 12.10 3.69 -3.86
CA ILE A 403 11.40 4.98 -3.78
C ILE A 403 12.42 6.06 -3.40
N LYS A 404 12.58 7.08 -4.25
CA LYS A 404 13.42 8.27 -3.96
C LYS A 404 12.63 9.56 -4.22
N GLY A 405 12.99 10.61 -3.49
CA GLY A 405 12.40 11.94 -3.59
C GLY A 405 11.44 12.30 -2.45
N VAL A 406 10.87 11.28 -1.79
CA VAL A 406 10.05 11.43 -0.57
C VAL A 406 10.52 10.45 0.51
N THR A 407 10.23 10.75 1.77
CA THR A 407 10.35 9.78 2.86
C THR A 407 9.17 8.82 2.83
N HIS A 408 9.39 7.56 3.18
CA HIS A 408 8.38 6.50 3.10
C HIS A 408 8.51 5.48 4.23
N ASN A 409 7.43 4.75 4.50
CA ASN A 409 7.29 3.85 5.66
C ASN A 409 7.83 2.42 5.46
N ILE A 410 8.35 2.07 4.27
CA ILE A 410 9.00 0.76 3.99
C ILE A 410 9.96 0.28 5.10
N PRO A 411 10.82 1.13 5.71
CA PRO A 411 11.71 0.68 6.78
C PRO A 411 10.94 0.03 7.96
N LEU A 412 9.81 0.61 8.35
CA LEU A 412 8.96 0.07 9.41
C LEU A 412 8.26 -1.22 8.96
N LEU A 413 7.69 -1.23 7.75
CA LEU A 413 7.01 -2.41 7.20
C LEU A 413 7.95 -3.62 7.16
N ARG A 414 9.16 -3.41 6.67
CA ARG A 414 10.20 -4.43 6.53
C ARG A 414 10.65 -4.99 7.88
N ASP A 415 10.72 -4.15 8.90
CA ASP A 415 11.10 -4.55 10.26
C ASP A 415 10.00 -5.35 10.96
N VAL A 416 8.74 -4.89 10.87
CA VAL A 416 7.57 -5.59 11.41
C VAL A 416 7.45 -7.01 10.83
N ILE A 417 7.52 -7.14 9.51
CA ILE A 417 7.42 -8.43 8.80
C ILE A 417 8.55 -9.39 9.19
N SER A 418 9.74 -8.87 9.49
CA SER A 418 10.87 -9.68 9.94
C SER A 418 10.81 -10.05 11.42
N SER A 419 9.98 -9.40 12.22
CA SER A 419 9.93 -9.63 13.66
C SER A 419 9.43 -11.04 13.99
N GLU A 420 10.06 -11.68 14.98
CA GLU A 420 9.67 -13.03 15.41
C GLU A 420 8.23 -13.08 15.92
N ARG A 421 7.76 -12.00 16.56
CA ARG A 421 6.37 -11.91 17.03
C ARG A 421 5.38 -11.93 15.87
N PHE A 422 5.65 -11.22 14.78
CA PHE A 422 4.80 -11.21 13.60
C PHE A 422 4.83 -12.56 12.86
N LYS A 423 6.03 -13.16 12.72
CA LYS A 423 6.22 -14.51 12.14
C LYS A 423 5.45 -15.59 12.90
N GLN A 424 5.37 -15.50 14.22
CA GLN A 424 4.59 -16.40 15.07
C GLN A 424 3.07 -16.14 15.04
N GLY A 425 2.60 -15.09 14.37
CA GLY A 425 1.18 -14.73 14.33
C GLY A 425 0.65 -14.20 15.67
N ARG A 426 1.52 -13.75 16.58
CA ARG A 426 1.13 -13.18 17.89
C ARG A 426 0.76 -11.69 17.76
N LEU A 427 -0.35 -11.45 17.08
CA LEU A 427 -0.80 -10.11 16.69
C LEU A 427 -1.77 -9.53 17.73
N THR A 428 -1.75 -8.21 17.89
CA THR A 428 -2.75 -7.45 18.66
C THR A 428 -2.96 -6.10 17.97
N THR A 429 -4.11 -5.45 18.20
CA THR A 429 -4.37 -4.07 17.72
C THR A 429 -3.44 -3.01 18.31
N LYS A 430 -2.64 -3.40 19.32
CA LYS A 430 -1.62 -2.56 19.98
C LYS A 430 -0.19 -2.97 19.61
N PHE A 431 0.00 -3.89 18.67
CA PHE A 431 1.30 -4.47 18.30
C PHE A 431 2.37 -3.38 18.09
N LEU A 432 2.10 -2.36 17.27
CA LEU A 432 3.09 -1.32 16.98
C LEU A 432 3.45 -0.48 18.21
N ALA A 433 2.49 -0.20 19.09
CA ALA A 433 2.74 0.55 20.31
C ALA A 433 3.55 -0.26 21.35
N GLU A 434 3.38 -1.58 21.34
CA GLU A 434 4.10 -2.50 22.22
C GLU A 434 5.52 -2.78 21.72
N GLU A 435 5.71 -3.01 20.42
CA GLU A 435 7.03 -3.27 19.82
C GLU A 435 7.87 -1.99 19.67
N TYR A 436 7.23 -0.84 19.40
CA TYR A 436 7.90 0.44 19.18
C TYR A 436 7.37 1.54 20.11
N PRO A 437 7.51 1.40 21.45
CA PRO A 437 6.94 2.34 22.41
C PRO A 437 7.51 3.76 22.32
N LYS A 438 8.72 3.92 21.75
CA LYS A 438 9.38 5.21 21.51
C LYS A 438 9.42 5.60 20.03
N GLY A 439 8.52 5.01 19.23
CA GLY A 439 8.56 5.09 17.77
C GLY A 439 9.67 4.23 17.17
N PHE A 440 9.60 4.04 15.86
CA PHE A 440 10.62 3.33 15.10
C PHE A 440 11.90 4.18 14.99
N LYS A 441 13.07 3.55 15.07
CA LYS A 441 14.39 4.23 15.06
C LYS A 441 15.38 3.58 14.08
N GLY A 442 14.86 2.88 13.08
CA GLY A 442 15.67 2.07 12.18
C GLY A 442 16.07 0.72 12.79
N ARG A 443 16.35 -0.23 11.90
CA ARG A 443 16.80 -1.57 12.27
C ARG A 443 18.24 -1.54 12.76
N LYS A 444 18.51 -2.30 13.82
CA LYS A 444 19.87 -2.60 14.26
C LYS A 444 20.35 -3.86 13.55
N LEU A 445 21.45 -3.76 12.82
CA LEU A 445 22.06 -4.92 12.16
C LEU A 445 22.72 -5.84 13.19
N SER A 446 22.58 -7.16 12.98
CA SER A 446 23.41 -8.15 13.67
C SER A 446 24.84 -8.12 13.11
N VAL A 447 25.80 -8.72 13.82
CA VAL A 447 27.18 -8.82 13.34
C VAL A 447 27.25 -9.51 11.97
N SER A 448 26.47 -10.58 11.78
CA SER A 448 26.44 -11.29 10.49
C SER A 448 25.82 -10.44 9.36
N ASP A 449 24.79 -9.65 9.66
CA ASP A 449 24.17 -8.75 8.67
C ASP A 449 25.12 -7.62 8.27
N GLU A 450 25.84 -7.08 9.25
CA GLU A 450 26.87 -6.05 9.03
C GLU A 450 28.02 -6.59 8.18
N GLU A 451 28.51 -7.81 8.47
CA GLU A 451 29.55 -8.47 7.68
C GLU A 451 29.11 -8.73 6.23
N ASN A 452 27.89 -9.22 6.03
CA ASN A 452 27.32 -9.44 4.69
C ASN A 452 27.19 -8.11 3.91
N LEU A 453 26.68 -7.07 4.56
CA LEU A 453 26.55 -5.74 3.96
C LEU A 453 27.93 -5.17 3.59
N PHE A 454 28.91 -5.26 4.49
CA PHE A 454 30.26 -4.79 4.23
C PHE A 454 30.92 -5.55 3.09
N ALA A 455 30.74 -6.86 2.99
CA ALA A 455 31.27 -7.65 1.89
C ALA A 455 30.71 -7.20 0.54
N VAL A 456 29.39 -6.97 0.45
CA VAL A 456 28.75 -6.44 -0.76
C VAL A 456 29.27 -5.05 -1.10
N LEU A 457 29.32 -4.13 -0.14
CA LEU A 457 29.77 -2.76 -0.40
C LEU A 457 31.27 -2.65 -0.68
N ALA A 458 32.09 -3.53 -0.11
CA ALA A 458 33.49 -3.66 -0.48
C ALA A 458 33.63 -4.05 -1.95
N SER A 459 32.81 -5.00 -2.44
CA SER A 459 32.79 -5.38 -3.87
C SER A 459 32.38 -4.21 -4.78
N VAL A 460 31.40 -3.40 -4.36
CA VAL A 460 30.95 -2.20 -5.06
C VAL A 460 32.06 -1.14 -5.12
N TRP A 461 32.71 -0.88 -3.99
CA TRP A 461 33.86 0.02 -3.90
C TRP A 461 35.02 -0.47 -4.77
N GLY A 462 35.36 -1.75 -4.68
CA GLY A 462 36.42 -2.39 -5.46
C GLY A 462 36.17 -2.28 -6.95
N ARG A 463 34.94 -2.53 -7.41
CA ARG A 463 34.58 -2.35 -8.82
C ARG A 463 34.87 -0.93 -9.30
N ARG A 464 34.56 0.10 -8.49
CA ARG A 464 34.86 1.51 -8.84
C ARG A 464 36.35 1.81 -8.82
N GLU A 465 37.07 1.40 -7.78
CA GLU A 465 38.49 1.72 -7.62
C GLU A 465 39.39 0.93 -8.57
N PHE A 466 39.13 -0.36 -8.78
CA PHE A 466 39.90 -1.15 -9.76
C PHE A 466 39.64 -0.67 -11.18
N ASN A 467 38.40 -0.29 -11.56
CA ASN A 467 38.14 0.32 -12.87
C ASN A 467 38.87 1.65 -13.04
N LYS A 468 38.90 2.49 -12.00
CA LYS A 468 39.64 3.75 -11.99
C LYS A 468 41.15 3.53 -12.10
N LYS A 469 41.71 2.54 -11.42
CA LYS A 469 43.13 2.14 -11.55
C LYS A 469 43.44 1.67 -12.98
N THR A 470 42.61 0.81 -13.56
CA THR A 470 42.77 0.33 -14.95
C THR A 470 42.72 1.49 -15.95
N TRP A 471 41.77 2.41 -15.79
CA TRP A 471 41.67 3.60 -16.64
C TRP A 471 42.93 4.49 -16.53
N LYS A 472 43.38 4.78 -15.31
CA LYS A 472 44.60 5.55 -15.06
C LYS A 472 45.87 4.86 -15.57
N ALA A 473 45.90 3.53 -15.57
CA ALA A 473 47.00 2.73 -16.09
C ALA A 473 47.02 2.62 -17.63
N GLY A 474 46.19 3.39 -18.34
CA GLY A 474 46.19 3.48 -19.80
C GLY A 474 45.27 2.49 -20.51
N GLY A 475 44.55 1.64 -19.78
CA GLY A 475 43.53 0.74 -20.34
C GLY A 475 42.28 1.50 -20.77
N GLY A 476 42.35 2.21 -21.91
CA GLY A 476 41.24 2.95 -22.50
C GLY A 476 41.42 4.47 -22.63
N SER A 477 42.62 5.02 -22.42
CA SER A 477 42.86 6.46 -22.58
C SER A 477 42.80 6.90 -24.05
N LEU A 478 42.01 7.93 -24.36
CA LEU A 478 41.99 8.62 -25.67
C LEU A 478 43.34 9.29 -26.02
N THR A 479 44.22 9.48 -25.03
CA THR A 479 45.51 10.17 -25.21
C THR A 479 46.67 9.25 -25.56
N THR A 480 46.47 7.93 -25.54
CA THR A 480 47.49 6.94 -25.95
C THR A 480 46.83 5.75 -26.67
N PRO A 481 46.39 5.92 -27.93
CA PRO A 481 45.96 4.80 -28.75
C PRO A 481 47.18 3.89 -29.01
N GLY A 482 47.18 2.67 -28.48
CA GLY A 482 48.22 1.66 -28.75
C GLY A 482 49.24 1.40 -27.63
N GLY A 483 49.07 1.98 -26.44
CA GLY A 483 49.90 1.65 -25.27
C GLY A 483 49.64 0.25 -24.71
N SER A 484 50.30 -0.76 -25.28
CA SER A 484 50.42 -2.10 -24.71
C SER A 484 51.30 -2.07 -23.45
N THR A 485 50.75 -1.60 -22.33
CA THR A 485 51.31 -1.88 -21.01
C THR A 485 50.23 -2.54 -20.17
N SER A 486 50.25 -3.88 -20.17
CA SER A 486 49.56 -4.71 -19.19
C SER A 486 50.18 -4.48 -17.81
N THR A 487 49.93 -3.32 -17.22
CA THR A 487 50.29 -3.09 -15.83
C THR A 487 49.38 -4.01 -15.02
N ILE A 488 49.96 -5.01 -14.36
CA ILE A 488 49.23 -5.88 -13.42
C ILE A 488 48.67 -4.95 -12.34
N VAL A 489 47.41 -4.56 -12.47
CA VAL A 489 46.73 -3.76 -11.45
C VAL A 489 46.63 -4.62 -10.21
N ASP A 490 47.20 -4.19 -9.09
CA ASP A 490 47.05 -4.87 -7.81
C ASP A 490 45.54 -5.01 -7.50
N GLN A 491 45.08 -6.26 -7.55
CA GLN A 491 43.70 -6.67 -7.36
C GLN A 491 43.36 -6.91 -5.88
N ARG A 492 44.33 -6.66 -4.98
CA ARG A 492 44.13 -6.68 -3.53
C ARG A 492 44.03 -5.25 -3.00
N SER A 493 43.18 -5.03 -2.02
CA SER A 493 43.08 -3.74 -1.32
C SER A 493 42.62 -3.95 0.11
N GLU A 494 43.31 -3.27 1.04
CA GLU A 494 42.91 -3.19 2.44
C GLU A 494 42.12 -1.90 2.66
N ILE A 495 40.95 -2.01 3.27
CA ILE A 495 40.06 -0.89 3.58
C ILE A 495 39.51 -1.02 5.01
N PHE A 496 39.07 0.10 5.56
CA PHE A 496 38.40 0.20 6.84
C PHE A 496 36.99 0.70 6.62
N MET A 497 36.00 -0.07 7.05
CA MET A 497 34.59 0.21 6.88
C MET A 497 33.92 0.54 8.21
N GLN A 498 32.99 1.48 8.21
CA GLN A 498 32.37 2.00 9.44
C GLN A 498 30.92 2.42 9.18
N ILE A 499 29.99 2.02 10.06
CA ILE A 499 28.61 2.51 10.05
C ILE A 499 28.48 3.67 11.05
N GLY A 500 28.20 4.88 10.56
CA GLY A 500 28.05 6.07 11.42
C GLY A 500 29.24 6.27 12.36
N GLU A 501 28.97 6.34 13.66
CA GLU A 501 29.98 6.57 14.73
C GLU A 501 30.50 5.27 15.38
N ARG A 502 30.17 4.09 14.83
CA ARG A 502 30.67 2.80 15.35
C ARG A 502 32.16 2.61 15.11
N GLU A 503 32.74 1.56 15.68
CA GLU A 503 34.13 1.19 15.42
C GLU A 503 34.35 0.80 13.96
N SER A 504 35.56 1.10 13.44
CA SER A 504 35.95 0.73 12.08
C SER A 504 36.38 -0.73 12.02
N VAL A 505 35.85 -1.49 11.07
CA VAL A 505 36.23 -2.87 10.81
C VAL A 505 37.21 -2.94 9.64
N LYS A 506 38.31 -3.68 9.81
CA LYS A 506 39.27 -3.95 8.75
C LYS A 506 38.69 -4.98 7.77
N VAL A 507 38.74 -4.67 6.49
CA VAL A 507 38.25 -5.52 5.39
C VAL A 507 39.35 -5.64 4.34
N VAL A 508 39.68 -6.88 3.96
CA VAL A 508 40.61 -7.15 2.85
C VAL A 508 39.80 -7.63 1.66
N LEU A 509 39.91 -6.91 0.56
CA LEU A 509 39.19 -7.19 -0.69
C LEU A 509 40.18 -7.70 -1.73
N ILE A 510 39.86 -8.82 -2.36
CA ILE A 510 40.63 -9.40 -3.47
C ILE A 510 39.67 -9.61 -4.64
N LYS A 511 39.94 -8.96 -5.77
CA LYS A 511 39.21 -9.22 -7.01
C LYS A 511 39.66 -10.56 -7.59
N GLU A 512 38.71 -11.43 -7.82
CA GLU A 512 38.84 -12.64 -8.63
C GLU A 512 38.08 -12.39 -9.95
N LYS A 513 38.12 -13.33 -10.90
CA LYS A 513 37.60 -13.13 -12.28
C LYS A 513 36.23 -12.42 -12.31
N ASP A 514 35.19 -13.09 -11.81
CA ASP A 514 33.80 -12.61 -11.79
C ASP A 514 33.26 -12.42 -10.36
N THR A 515 34.13 -12.57 -9.36
CA THR A 515 33.78 -12.58 -7.93
C THR A 515 34.76 -11.73 -7.14
N TYR A 516 34.39 -11.38 -5.92
CA TYR A 516 35.26 -10.74 -4.96
C TYR A 516 35.39 -11.62 -3.73
N ARG A 517 36.62 -11.90 -3.32
CA ARG A 517 36.89 -12.50 -2.02
C ARG A 517 37.08 -11.39 -0.99
N VAL A 518 36.33 -11.46 0.10
CA VAL A 518 36.32 -10.49 1.19
C VAL A 518 36.70 -11.18 2.49
N GLU A 519 37.76 -10.73 3.13
CA GLU A 519 38.15 -11.16 4.47
C GLU A 519 37.70 -10.11 5.50
N ILE A 520 36.83 -10.51 6.43
CA ILE A 520 36.23 -9.63 7.44
C ILE A 520 35.93 -10.44 8.70
N GLY A 521 36.28 -9.92 9.89
CA GLY A 521 35.91 -10.56 11.16
C GLY A 521 36.45 -11.99 11.34
N GLY A 522 37.54 -12.35 10.65
CA GLY A 522 38.08 -13.72 10.63
C GLY A 522 37.35 -14.69 9.68
N LYS A 523 36.34 -14.22 8.94
CA LYS A 523 35.63 -14.96 7.90
C LYS A 523 36.16 -14.61 6.51
N THR A 524 36.00 -15.57 5.59
CA THR A 524 36.29 -15.37 4.17
C THR A 524 35.00 -15.55 3.38
N LEU A 525 34.49 -14.45 2.83
CA LEU A 525 33.24 -14.38 2.08
C LEU A 525 33.54 -14.23 0.59
N SER A 526 32.90 -15.05 -0.25
CA SER A 526 32.91 -14.88 -1.71
C SER A 526 31.64 -14.14 -2.14
N VAL A 527 31.82 -13.01 -2.81
CA VAL A 527 30.73 -12.13 -3.24
C VAL A 527 30.63 -12.17 -4.75
N LYS A 528 29.45 -12.53 -5.25
CA LYS A 528 29.09 -12.45 -6.66
C LYS A 528 28.00 -11.40 -6.83
N SER A 529 28.21 -10.43 -7.72
CA SER A 529 27.22 -9.40 -8.00
C SER A 529 27.29 -8.95 -9.46
N ASP A 530 26.14 -8.99 -10.13
CA ASP A 530 25.96 -8.45 -11.49
C ASP A 530 25.51 -6.98 -11.46
N TRP A 531 25.76 -6.28 -10.35
CA TRP A 531 25.32 -4.90 -10.17
C TRP A 531 25.91 -3.96 -11.22
N LEU A 532 25.01 -3.19 -11.84
CA LEU A 532 25.32 -2.11 -12.76
C LEU A 532 25.33 -0.78 -11.99
N MET A 533 26.27 0.12 -12.27
CA MET A 533 26.49 1.32 -11.45
C MET A 533 25.32 2.32 -11.48
N GLU A 534 24.51 2.26 -12.53
CA GLU A 534 23.27 3.03 -12.70
C GLU A 534 22.08 2.44 -11.95
N SER A 535 22.15 1.16 -11.54
CA SER A 535 21.07 0.48 -10.82
C SER A 535 20.98 0.98 -9.39
N ALA A 536 19.77 1.36 -8.97
CA ALA A 536 19.49 1.68 -7.58
C ALA A 536 19.59 0.45 -6.66
N LEU A 537 19.38 -0.77 -7.19
CA LEU A 537 19.41 -2.02 -6.42
C LEU A 537 20.74 -2.74 -6.61
N ILE A 538 21.46 -2.98 -5.53
CA ILE A 538 22.61 -3.86 -5.43
C ILE A 538 22.12 -5.24 -5.01
N LYS A 539 22.14 -6.20 -5.93
CA LYS A 539 21.86 -7.60 -5.65
C LYS A 539 23.16 -8.40 -5.70
N ALA A 540 23.43 -9.17 -4.66
CA ALA A 540 24.63 -9.96 -4.55
C ALA A 540 24.36 -11.27 -3.81
N THR A 541 25.09 -12.32 -4.18
CA THR A 541 25.18 -13.55 -3.41
C THR A 541 26.47 -13.53 -2.61
N VAL A 542 26.36 -13.72 -1.30
CA VAL A 542 27.48 -13.82 -0.37
C VAL A 542 27.58 -15.25 0.13
N LYS A 543 28.67 -15.93 -0.21
CA LYS A 543 28.97 -17.29 0.22
C LYS A 543 30.05 -17.29 1.29
N ASP A 544 29.76 -17.87 2.44
CA ASP A 544 30.76 -18.11 3.47
C ASP A 544 31.60 -19.33 3.09
N SER A 545 32.91 -19.15 2.98
CA SER A 545 33.83 -20.22 2.56
C SER A 545 34.01 -21.31 3.62
N ALA A 546 33.79 -21.00 4.90
CA ALA A 546 33.95 -21.96 5.99
C ALA A 546 32.70 -22.84 6.15
N THR A 547 31.51 -22.24 6.10
CA THR A 547 30.24 -22.96 6.29
C THR A 547 29.59 -23.42 4.99
N GLY A 548 30.01 -22.87 3.85
CA GLY A 548 29.38 -23.09 2.55
C GLY A 548 28.01 -22.41 2.39
N LYS A 549 27.53 -21.71 3.43
CA LYS A 549 26.21 -21.06 3.44
C LYS A 549 26.19 -19.89 2.46
N GLU A 550 25.15 -19.83 1.64
CA GLU A 550 24.91 -18.74 0.69
C GLU A 550 23.77 -17.85 1.18
N ASN A 551 24.01 -16.54 1.22
CA ASN A 551 23.02 -15.53 1.57
C ASN A 551 22.79 -14.62 0.36
N SER A 552 21.53 -14.39 0.01
CA SER A 552 21.15 -13.34 -0.94
C SER A 552 21.09 -12.01 -0.20
N VAL A 553 21.78 -11.00 -0.72
CA VAL A 553 21.82 -9.66 -0.14
C VAL A 553 21.30 -8.67 -1.18
N THR A 554 20.21 -7.99 -0.84
CA THR A 554 19.69 -6.85 -1.59
C THR A 554 19.87 -5.59 -0.76
N ALA A 555 20.60 -4.61 -1.30
CA ALA A 555 20.72 -3.27 -0.72
C ALA A 555 20.38 -2.22 -1.77
N GLN A 556 19.84 -1.08 -1.36
CA GLN A 556 19.60 0.04 -2.27
C GLN A 556 20.71 1.07 -2.14
N TYR A 557 21.31 1.41 -3.28
CA TYR A 557 22.26 2.50 -3.40
C TYR A 557 21.51 3.83 -3.39
N LEU A 558 21.66 4.62 -2.32
CA LEU A 558 20.97 5.89 -2.17
C LEU A 558 21.81 7.03 -2.74
N ASP A 559 22.95 7.33 -2.09
CA ASP A 559 23.81 8.48 -2.39
C ASP A 559 25.31 8.16 -2.24
N VAL A 560 26.16 8.95 -2.90
CA VAL A 560 27.61 8.97 -2.66
C VAL A 560 27.90 9.84 -1.43
N LEU A 561 28.72 9.34 -0.51
CA LEU A 561 29.29 10.15 0.58
C LEU A 561 30.75 10.52 0.25
N PRO A 562 31.32 11.59 0.85
CA PRO A 562 32.71 11.98 0.60
C PRO A 562 33.72 10.83 0.76
N LEU A 563 33.47 9.94 1.72
CA LEU A 563 34.28 8.74 1.98
C LEU A 563 33.40 7.50 2.10
N GLY A 564 32.60 7.16 1.08
CA GLY A 564 31.81 5.93 1.05
C GLY A 564 30.44 6.09 0.41
N PHE A 565 29.42 5.41 0.95
CA PHE A 565 28.08 5.35 0.37
C PHE A 565 27.00 5.46 1.44
N ARG A 566 25.87 6.06 1.09
CA ARG A 566 24.61 5.91 1.81
C ARG A 566 23.80 4.83 1.13
N VAL A 567 23.35 3.85 1.90
CA VAL A 567 22.58 2.71 1.39
C VAL A 567 21.34 2.45 2.24
N SER A 568 20.35 1.78 1.68
CA SER A 568 19.26 1.15 2.43
C SER A 568 19.51 -0.36 2.48
N TYR A 569 19.37 -0.96 3.66
CA TYR A 569 19.46 -2.41 3.85
C TYR A 569 18.41 -2.85 4.88
N PHE A 570 17.63 -3.90 4.58
CA PHE A 570 16.41 -4.23 5.32
C PHE A 570 15.49 -3.03 5.54
N GLY A 571 15.34 -2.21 4.50
CA GLY A 571 14.60 -0.95 4.52
C GLY A 571 15.24 0.19 5.33
N SER A 572 16.22 -0.06 6.20
CA SER A 572 16.84 0.98 7.05
C SER A 572 18.04 1.65 6.37
N LYS A 573 18.20 2.96 6.59
CA LYS A 573 19.29 3.75 6.00
C LYS A 573 20.58 3.62 6.82
N PHE A 574 21.69 3.41 6.13
CA PHE A 574 23.02 3.33 6.73
C PHE A 574 24.03 4.21 5.96
N ASP A 575 24.76 5.03 6.71
CA ASP A 575 25.89 5.80 6.21
C ASP A 575 27.17 5.00 6.44
N ILE A 576 27.76 4.52 5.33
CA ILE A 576 28.91 3.65 5.34
C ILE A 576 30.13 4.47 4.94
N SER A 577 31.09 4.62 5.85
CA SER A 577 32.38 5.18 5.52
C SER A 577 33.37 4.09 5.12
N ILE A 578 34.08 4.30 4.01
CA ILE A 578 35.11 3.41 3.48
C ILE A 578 36.41 4.21 3.35
N LYS A 579 37.44 3.79 4.09
CA LYS A 579 38.73 4.49 4.19
C LYS A 579 39.87 3.55 3.84
N THR A 580 40.89 4.05 3.16
CA THR A 580 42.19 3.36 3.04
C THR A 580 42.93 3.36 4.38
N PRO A 581 43.99 2.55 4.57
CA PRO A 581 44.75 2.53 5.81
C PRO A 581 45.32 3.90 6.20
N LEU A 582 45.77 4.67 5.19
CA LEU A 582 46.24 6.04 5.40
C LEU A 582 45.10 6.97 5.82
N GLN A 583 43.95 6.92 5.14
CA GLN A 583 42.78 7.73 5.49
C GLN A 583 42.28 7.40 6.90
N GLN A 584 42.27 6.12 7.30
CA GLN A 584 41.88 5.71 8.64
C GLN A 584 42.86 6.26 9.69
N LYS A 585 44.17 6.17 9.44
CA LYS A 585 45.20 6.75 10.32
C LYS A 585 45.00 8.26 10.49
N LEU A 586 44.78 8.98 9.40
CA LEU A 586 44.62 10.44 9.41
C LEU A 586 43.26 10.90 9.96
N SER A 587 42.22 10.08 9.88
CA SER A 587 40.88 10.44 10.35
C SER A 587 40.82 10.78 11.84
N LYS A 588 41.76 10.25 12.64
CA LYS A 588 41.90 10.55 14.07
C LYS A 588 42.26 12.01 14.35
N HIS A 589 42.77 12.73 13.36
CA HIS A 589 43.11 14.15 13.46
C HIS A 589 42.00 15.08 12.94
N MET A 590 40.90 14.52 12.43
CA MET A 590 39.77 15.32 11.95
C MET A 590 38.99 15.88 13.13
N ILE A 591 38.83 17.20 13.16
CA ILE A 591 38.02 17.88 14.18
C ILE A 591 36.56 17.43 13.99
N PRO A 592 35.88 16.96 15.05
CA PRO A 592 34.45 16.67 14.99
C PRO A 592 33.70 17.93 14.56
N LYS A 593 32.86 17.82 13.52
CA LYS A 593 31.96 18.92 13.17
C LYS A 593 30.98 19.10 14.32
N VAL A 594 31.06 20.23 15.02
CA VAL A 594 30.05 20.64 15.98
C VAL A 594 28.74 20.82 15.20
N LYS A 595 27.73 19.99 15.48
CA LYS A 595 26.41 20.21 14.93
C LYS A 595 25.88 21.50 15.57
N LEU A 596 25.74 22.56 14.77
CA LEU A 596 25.05 23.77 15.20
C LEU A 596 23.60 23.39 15.55
N ASP A 597 23.20 23.61 16.80
CA ASP A 597 21.84 23.38 17.24
C ASP A 597 20.96 24.54 16.75
N LEU A 598 20.52 24.43 15.50
CA LEU A 598 19.55 25.35 14.89
C LEU A 598 18.10 24.90 15.14
N THR A 599 17.85 23.92 16.03
CA THR A 599 16.49 23.34 16.19
C THR A 599 15.46 24.35 16.69
N LYS A 600 15.91 25.44 17.33
CA LYS A 600 15.08 26.55 17.79
C LYS A 600 14.90 27.68 16.76
N PHE A 601 15.53 27.58 15.60
CA PHE A 601 15.56 28.65 14.62
C PHE A 601 14.93 28.21 13.30
N VAL A 602 13.95 28.98 12.82
CA VAL A 602 13.44 28.90 11.45
C VAL A 602 14.21 29.91 10.62
N VAL A 603 15.26 29.45 9.94
CA VAL A 603 16.17 30.32 9.17
C VAL A 603 15.78 30.31 7.70
N SER A 604 15.78 31.48 7.05
CA SER A 604 15.61 31.53 5.60
C SER A 604 16.79 30.85 4.90
N PRO A 605 16.56 29.90 3.98
CA PRO A 605 17.65 29.19 3.30
C PRO A 605 18.39 30.08 2.30
N MET A 606 17.81 31.24 1.94
CA MET A 606 18.39 32.18 1.00
C MET A 606 17.99 33.63 1.33
N PRO A 607 18.80 34.62 0.91
CA PRO A 607 18.41 36.02 0.96
C PRO A 607 17.16 36.25 0.10
N GLY A 608 16.13 36.85 0.69
CA GLY A 608 14.86 37.11 0.03
C GLY A 608 13.98 38.03 0.86
N THR A 609 12.85 38.43 0.29
CA THR A 609 11.86 39.28 0.95
C THR A 609 10.79 38.41 1.59
N VAL A 610 10.51 38.61 2.88
CA VAL A 610 9.36 37.95 3.53
C VAL A 610 8.08 38.52 2.93
N ILE A 611 7.27 37.68 2.27
CA ILE A 611 5.97 38.05 1.71
C ILE A 611 4.90 38.02 2.80
N SER A 612 4.88 36.94 3.58
CA SER A 612 3.87 36.71 4.61
C SER A 612 4.47 36.00 5.81
N ILE A 613 3.88 36.25 6.96
CA ILE A 613 4.11 35.51 8.20
C ILE A 613 2.76 34.93 8.59
N SER A 614 2.70 33.61 8.71
CA SER A 614 1.45 32.85 8.86
C SER A 614 1.13 32.50 10.32
N VAL A 615 1.96 32.95 11.27
CA VAL A 615 1.87 32.67 12.71
C VAL A 615 2.09 33.93 13.55
N LYS A 616 1.59 33.96 14.78
CA LYS A 616 1.77 35.06 15.73
C LYS A 616 2.82 34.75 16.79
N GLU A 617 3.39 35.79 17.39
CA GLU A 617 4.28 35.63 18.54
C GLU A 617 3.52 35.05 19.73
N GLY A 618 4.11 34.07 20.41
CA GLY A 618 3.47 33.34 21.51
C GLY A 618 2.48 32.27 21.05
N GLU A 619 2.28 32.07 19.74
CA GLU A 619 1.46 30.98 19.21
C GLU A 619 2.21 29.65 19.30
N THR A 620 1.55 28.64 19.88
CA THR A 620 2.04 27.26 19.82
C THR A 620 1.75 26.69 18.45
N VAL A 621 2.79 26.33 17.71
CA VAL A 621 2.66 25.75 16.37
C VAL A 621 3.08 24.29 16.39
N ALA A 622 2.43 23.44 15.59
CA ALA A 622 2.84 22.06 15.43
C ALA A 622 4.05 21.94 14.46
N GLU A 623 4.77 20.83 14.51
CA GLU A 623 5.79 20.52 13.49
C GLU A 623 5.21 20.57 12.07
N GLY A 624 5.91 21.20 11.13
CA GLY A 624 5.50 21.34 9.74
C GLY A 624 4.55 22.51 9.45
N THR A 625 4.04 23.18 10.49
CA THR A 625 3.21 24.37 10.35
C THR A 625 3.96 25.44 9.57
N GLU A 626 3.29 26.07 8.60
CA GLU A 626 3.85 27.19 7.87
C GLU A 626 4.06 28.38 8.80
N VAL A 627 5.28 28.90 8.84
CA VAL A 627 5.67 30.04 9.69
C VAL A 627 5.73 31.32 8.85
N ALA A 628 6.34 31.28 7.67
CA ALA A 628 6.48 32.43 6.78
C ALA A 628 6.73 32.01 5.34
N ILE A 629 6.45 32.90 4.39
CA ILE A 629 6.79 32.73 2.96
C ILE A 629 7.84 33.77 2.59
N VAL A 630 8.95 33.32 2.02
CA VAL A 630 10.05 34.17 1.54
C VAL A 630 10.13 34.10 0.03
N GLU A 631 10.09 35.25 -0.64
CA GLU A 631 10.35 35.34 -2.07
C GLU A 631 11.81 35.65 -2.34
N ALA A 632 12.42 34.81 -3.17
CA ALA A 632 13.75 35.04 -3.71
C ALA A 632 13.73 34.66 -5.18
N MET A 633 14.33 35.49 -6.04
CA MET A 633 14.42 35.23 -7.48
C MET A 633 13.07 34.93 -8.16
N LYS A 634 12.00 35.64 -7.76
CA LYS A 634 10.61 35.42 -8.22
C LYS A 634 10.04 34.02 -7.89
N MET A 635 10.63 33.32 -6.94
CA MET A 635 10.15 32.06 -6.41
C MET A 635 9.82 32.20 -4.92
N GLN A 636 8.67 31.65 -4.53
CA GLN A 636 8.22 31.64 -3.13
C GLN A 636 8.71 30.37 -2.43
N ASN A 637 9.32 30.54 -1.26
CA ASN A 637 9.81 29.47 -0.40
C ASN A 637 9.05 29.50 0.92
N VAL A 638 8.41 28.39 1.26
CA VAL A 638 7.63 28.27 2.50
C VAL A 638 8.56 27.81 3.62
N LEU A 639 8.70 28.63 4.66
CA LEU A 639 9.38 28.29 5.91
C LEU A 639 8.40 27.59 6.84
N ARG A 640 8.81 26.44 7.39
CA ARG A 640 7.97 25.61 8.26
C ARG A 640 8.61 25.39 9.62
N ALA A 641 7.79 25.24 10.65
CA ALA A 641 8.24 24.94 12.00
C ALA A 641 8.88 23.54 12.04
N PRO A 642 10.11 23.38 12.55
CA PRO A 642 10.80 22.09 12.57
C PRO A 642 10.32 21.13 13.66
N ARG A 643 9.51 21.63 14.61
CA ARG A 643 8.93 20.87 15.73
C ARG A 643 7.76 21.64 16.35
N GLU A 644 7.02 20.99 17.24
CA GLU A 644 6.01 21.64 18.06
C GLU A 644 6.66 22.52 19.13
N GLU A 645 6.45 23.84 19.06
CA GLU A 645 7.01 24.81 20.01
C GLU A 645 6.24 26.13 19.96
N VAL A 646 6.48 27.00 20.94
CA VAL A 646 5.93 28.36 20.98
C VAL A 646 6.81 29.29 20.13
N ILE A 647 6.19 30.01 19.19
CA ILE A 647 6.91 30.95 18.31
C ILE A 647 7.37 32.18 19.09
N LYS A 648 8.64 32.54 18.89
CA LYS A 648 9.22 33.81 19.33
C LYS A 648 9.91 34.47 18.15
N PHE A 649 9.59 35.72 17.87
CA PHE A 649 10.32 36.48 16.85
C PHE A 649 11.60 37.06 17.46
N SER A 650 12.69 36.95 16.72
CA SER A 650 14.01 37.43 17.11
C SER A 650 14.57 38.26 15.97
N SER A 651 14.69 39.57 16.16
CA SER A 651 15.36 40.46 15.23
C SER A 651 16.86 40.43 15.51
N SER A 652 17.54 39.41 15.02
CA SER A 652 19.00 39.35 15.03
C SER A 652 19.51 39.17 13.62
N SER A 653 20.14 40.23 13.09
CA SER A 653 21.04 40.15 11.95
C SER A 653 22.23 39.28 12.36
N VAL A 654 22.21 38.01 11.94
CA VAL A 654 23.34 37.08 12.06
C VAL A 654 24.24 37.24 10.84
#